data_AF-A0A4Y1WTK6-F1
#
_entry.id   AF-A0A4Y1WTK6-F1
#
_cell.length_a   1.000
_cell.length_b   1.000
_cell.length_c   1.000
_cell.angle_alpha   90.00
_cell.angle_beta   90.00
_cell.angle_gamma   90.00
#
_symmetry.space_group_name_H-M   'P 1'
#
loop_
_entity.id
_entity.type
_entity.pdbx_description
1 polymer ?
#
loop_
_entity_poly.entity_id
_entity_poly.type
_entity_poly.pdbx_seq_one_letter_code
_entity_poly.pdbx_strand_id
1 'polypeptide(L)'
;MALAGCSKEDVSDNALPGSGTKATRGFTAEIASSRTTLNGDATRMKWTAGDQLGFYTDVETDLNVASSTYAEGATNFTAEIDTKATKVYAYYPYFKSQMDKDTPRTHENVSLYIEDAQTQTEAGVLNGNMVGMYASATLAEGQNTVLTFTPIASLIAFNIYDAENNGDAVKSITFTPAGGEKLNGQHIYNLETGETTSTGTKESATVTLTTPYTVPATKPADKAGYIYLAVTPKSYAGGTFTVVTDKGLYTFETTKSFDLSNVYAPQVIQMNLAKVRQPAPTVNHIFYDDFSTATGTNDYFSMKVSPADYAYYYTDTYTREGSVYAFNGAIRMGVSKTTGTVTTPALKLIEGTKNLKVTFYANGWKADQALNVTASTGTVVGGSDLVMPQATDTGSGVMDKSEAALFTVYVENADATTALTFALASTTVDKRFILDDLTVDVHDGPIALTPVILADDITGVAAAGVTDATFTYEVRNDNNYTASVECDGTVVTAASVENATKTITYSVSENTDTANDRSGWITITLNDPESISLKVIVSQNKKIVAGTGKYVPVEANQEDWSGKYIIGYKASSGVRILTGANSGNYANMSDAGDFNQYMDGDNIVSNVDTDIYACTFEKTVNGYSIHCADGYIGYTSTATSKNNNLWFSPNIVEKQYEWTISYSKCVEIQNVYNTKRIIWANASANRFAGYTSKQQEVILYKYME
;
A
#
# COMPACT_ATOMS: atom_id res chain seq x y z
N MET A 1 -29.06 105.48 -41.85
CA MET A 1 -28.38 106.42 -40.94
C MET A 1 -29.12 106.43 -39.61
N ALA A 2 -28.45 106.06 -38.52
CA ALA A 2 -28.74 106.41 -37.12
C ALA A 2 -27.70 105.60 -36.29
N LEU A 3 -26.62 106.20 -35.78
CA LEU A 3 -26.45 106.94 -34.52
C LEU A 3 -26.69 106.13 -33.24
N ALA A 4 -25.66 106.20 -32.40
CA ALA A 4 -25.43 105.54 -31.12
C ALA A 4 -26.43 105.90 -30.01
N GLY A 5 -26.43 105.11 -28.94
CA GLY A 5 -27.01 105.49 -27.66
C GLY A 5 -27.02 104.35 -26.65
N CYS A 6 -26.32 104.56 -25.53
CA CYS A 6 -26.17 103.69 -24.37
C CYS A 6 -27.50 103.26 -23.72
N SER A 7 -27.47 102.17 -22.94
CA SER A 7 -27.93 102.27 -21.54
C SER A 7 -27.13 101.36 -20.62
N LYS A 8 -26.56 101.99 -19.60
CA LYS A 8 -26.23 101.40 -18.31
C LYS A 8 -27.52 101.47 -17.52
N GLU A 9 -28.14 100.33 -17.22
CA GLU A 9 -29.29 100.27 -16.31
C GLU A 9 -28.94 99.36 -15.13
N ASP A 10 -28.68 100.06 -14.03
CA ASP A 10 -29.09 99.80 -12.66
C ASP A 10 -29.17 98.36 -12.15
N VAL A 11 -28.26 98.14 -11.20
CA VAL A 11 -28.41 97.32 -10.01
C VAL A 11 -29.88 97.34 -9.53
N SER A 12 -30.57 96.21 -9.69
CA SER A 12 -31.63 95.84 -8.76
C SER A 12 -31.08 94.73 -7.86
N ASP A 13 -30.59 95.17 -6.70
CA ASP A 13 -30.60 94.36 -5.49
C ASP A 13 -32.06 93.96 -5.23
N ASN A 14 -32.44 92.81 -5.77
CA ASN A 14 -33.52 91.98 -5.22
C ASN A 14 -33.01 90.55 -5.20
N ALA A 15 -32.00 90.34 -4.36
CA ALA A 15 -31.57 89.02 -3.92
C ALA A 15 -32.74 88.33 -3.19
N LEU A 16 -33.50 87.54 -3.94
CA LEU A 16 -34.31 86.48 -3.37
C LEU A 16 -33.35 85.46 -2.72
N PRO A 17 -33.56 85.07 -1.44
CA PRO A 17 -32.90 83.90 -0.88
C PRO A 17 -33.45 82.67 -1.63
N GLY A 18 -32.58 81.95 -2.34
CA GLY A 18 -32.95 80.74 -3.09
C GLY A 18 -32.94 80.83 -4.63
N SER A 19 -32.21 81.75 -5.26
CA SER A 19 -31.98 81.66 -6.73
C SER A 19 -31.18 80.38 -7.06
N GLY A 20 -31.89 79.33 -7.50
CA GLY A 20 -31.35 78.04 -7.93
C GLY A 20 -30.80 78.05 -9.36
N THR A 21 -30.13 79.13 -9.76
CA THR A 21 -29.54 79.24 -11.10
C THR A 21 -28.26 78.42 -11.13
N LYS A 22 -28.31 77.27 -11.82
CA LYS A 22 -27.18 76.35 -11.99
C LYS A 22 -26.33 76.71 -13.20
N ALA A 23 -25.04 76.39 -13.14
CA ALA A 23 -24.13 76.44 -14.27
C ALA A 23 -23.27 75.17 -14.32
N THR A 24 -22.96 74.70 -15.52
CA THR A 24 -22.01 73.60 -15.70
C THR A 24 -20.61 74.07 -15.32
N ARG A 25 -20.01 73.39 -14.34
CA ARG A 25 -18.64 73.62 -13.86
C ARG A 25 -17.76 72.42 -14.23
N GLY A 26 -16.49 72.67 -14.51
CA GLY A 26 -15.50 71.63 -14.81
C GLY A 26 -14.58 71.35 -13.62
N PHE A 27 -14.26 70.07 -13.41
CA PHE A 27 -13.46 69.58 -12.28
C PHE A 27 -12.34 68.67 -12.76
N THR A 28 -11.10 69.08 -12.53
CA THR A 28 -9.94 68.21 -12.77
C THR A 28 -9.68 67.42 -11.50
N ALA A 29 -9.94 66.12 -11.54
CA ALA A 29 -9.82 65.23 -10.39
C ALA A 29 -8.43 64.58 -10.36
N GLU A 30 -7.64 64.98 -9.38
CA GLU A 30 -6.31 64.44 -9.09
C GLU A 30 -6.38 63.55 -7.85
N ILE A 31 -5.56 62.51 -7.79
CA ILE A 31 -5.44 61.67 -6.60
C ILE A 31 -4.12 62.03 -5.92
N ALA A 32 -4.21 62.43 -4.66
CA ALA A 32 -3.08 62.94 -3.89
C ALA A 32 -1.88 61.98 -3.94
N SER A 33 -0.68 62.53 -4.09
CA SER A 33 0.58 61.78 -4.08
C SER A 33 1.49 62.25 -2.95
N SER A 34 1.89 61.35 -2.05
CA SER A 34 3.09 61.56 -1.23
C SER A 34 4.33 61.22 -2.08
N ARG A 35 5.31 62.13 -2.16
CA ARG A 35 6.56 62.01 -2.94
C ARG A 35 7.25 60.64 -2.64
N THR A 36 7.74 59.81 -3.55
CA THR A 36 8.26 59.96 -4.92
C THR A 36 7.88 58.75 -5.81
N THR A 37 7.21 59.08 -6.92
CA THR A 37 6.89 58.33 -8.17
C THR A 37 6.06 57.07 -8.12
N LEU A 38 4.89 57.12 -8.77
CA LEU A 38 4.31 56.01 -9.54
C LEU A 38 3.72 56.55 -10.86
N ASN A 39 4.32 56.17 -11.99
CA ASN A 39 3.98 56.49 -13.39
C ASN A 39 3.85 55.17 -14.18
N GLY A 40 3.14 55.19 -15.32
CA GLY A 40 3.22 54.23 -16.43
C GLY A 40 2.66 52.82 -16.23
N ASP A 41 3.01 52.13 -15.13
CA ASP A 41 2.97 50.66 -15.04
C ASP A 41 2.00 50.13 -13.96
N ALA A 42 0.73 50.57 -14.01
CA ALA A 42 -0.40 49.94 -13.31
C ALA A 42 -0.27 49.74 -11.78
N THR A 43 -0.07 50.81 -11.00
CA THR A 43 -0.18 50.76 -9.51
C THR A 43 -0.81 51.97 -8.84
N ARG A 44 -1.46 52.86 -9.59
CA ARG A 44 -2.26 53.95 -9.02
C ARG A 44 -3.71 53.74 -9.39
N MET A 45 -4.61 54.16 -8.50
CA MET A 45 -5.98 54.44 -8.90
C MET A 45 -5.93 55.42 -10.07
N LYS A 46 -6.58 55.04 -11.17
CA LYS A 46 -6.86 55.92 -12.30
C LYS A 46 -8.37 56.00 -12.43
N TRP A 47 -8.86 57.12 -12.93
CA TRP A 47 -10.25 57.18 -13.37
C TRP A 47 -10.43 56.24 -14.56
N THR A 48 -11.49 55.45 -14.51
CA THR A 48 -11.88 54.50 -15.56
C THR A 48 -13.22 54.89 -16.14
N ALA A 49 -13.45 54.53 -17.41
CA ALA A 49 -14.70 54.82 -18.07
C ALA A 49 -15.90 54.35 -17.24
N GLY A 50 -16.83 55.27 -16.93
CA GLY A 50 -18.00 55.01 -16.10
C GLY A 50 -17.92 55.56 -14.67
N ASP A 51 -16.73 55.91 -14.17
CA ASP A 51 -16.59 56.50 -12.82
C ASP A 51 -17.40 57.79 -12.71
N GLN A 52 -17.99 58.03 -11.54
CA GLN A 52 -18.82 59.20 -11.27
C GLN A 52 -18.57 59.72 -9.85
N LEU A 53 -18.54 61.04 -9.71
CA LEU A 53 -18.33 61.74 -8.43
C LEU A 53 -19.67 62.26 -7.89
N GLY A 54 -19.78 62.32 -6.57
CA GLY A 54 -20.86 63.03 -5.88
C GLY A 54 -20.37 64.34 -5.31
N PHE A 55 -21.15 65.39 -5.51
CA PHE A 55 -20.81 66.75 -5.09
C PHE A 55 -21.81 67.32 -4.09
N TYR A 56 -21.26 68.06 -3.13
CA TYR A 56 -21.97 68.98 -2.25
C TYR A 56 -21.31 70.36 -2.36
N THR A 57 -22.05 71.42 -2.05
CA THR A 57 -21.47 72.77 -1.95
C THR A 57 -21.86 73.46 -0.65
N ASP A 58 -21.36 74.67 -0.46
CA ASP A 58 -21.78 75.62 0.58
C ASP A 58 -23.19 76.21 0.33
N VAL A 59 -23.87 75.80 -0.75
CA VAL A 59 -25.27 76.15 -1.05
C VAL A 59 -26.18 74.96 -0.76
N GLU A 60 -27.18 75.15 0.11
CA GLU A 60 -28.08 74.10 0.61
C GLU A 60 -28.84 73.30 -0.47
N THR A 61 -28.94 73.81 -1.70
CA THR A 61 -29.65 73.13 -2.80
C THR A 61 -28.79 72.15 -3.60
N ASP A 62 -27.47 72.23 -3.50
CA ASP A 62 -26.54 71.30 -4.15
C ASP A 62 -26.22 70.13 -3.20
N LEU A 63 -27.19 69.22 -3.07
CA LEU A 63 -27.05 68.03 -2.24
C LEU A 63 -26.82 66.81 -3.14
N ASN A 64 -25.66 66.16 -2.97
CA ASN A 64 -25.26 64.94 -3.69
C ASN A 64 -25.47 65.03 -5.21
N VAL A 65 -25.05 66.14 -5.80
CA VAL A 65 -25.12 66.37 -7.26
C VAL A 65 -24.16 65.40 -7.94
N ALA A 66 -24.68 64.63 -8.89
CA ALA A 66 -23.87 63.70 -9.66
C ALA A 66 -23.03 64.46 -10.70
N SER A 67 -21.78 64.05 -10.88
CA SER A 67 -20.97 64.51 -12.01
C SER A 67 -21.40 63.84 -13.33
N SER A 68 -20.84 64.28 -14.44
CA SER A 68 -20.73 63.47 -15.66
C SER A 68 -20.03 62.15 -15.33
N THR A 69 -20.32 61.09 -16.08
CA THR A 69 -19.49 59.89 -16.04
C THR A 69 -18.15 60.17 -16.70
N TYR A 70 -17.08 59.58 -16.18
CA TYR A 70 -15.75 59.66 -16.78
C TYR A 70 -15.76 58.93 -18.12
N ALA A 71 -15.26 59.58 -19.17
CA ALA A 71 -14.94 58.94 -20.43
C ALA A 71 -13.43 58.67 -20.45
N GLU A 72 -13.00 57.52 -20.98
CA GLU A 72 -11.57 57.18 -21.04
C GLU A 72 -10.78 58.30 -21.74
N GLY A 73 -9.76 58.85 -21.06
CA GLY A 73 -8.95 59.97 -21.56
C GLY A 73 -9.56 61.37 -21.36
N ALA A 74 -10.70 61.49 -20.67
CA ALA A 74 -11.25 62.79 -20.32
C ALA A 74 -10.33 63.57 -19.37
N THR A 75 -10.28 64.89 -19.55
CA THR A 75 -9.44 65.81 -18.76
C THR A 75 -10.12 66.29 -17.48
N ASN A 76 -11.45 66.17 -17.41
CA ASN A 76 -12.25 66.70 -16.33
C ASN A 76 -13.61 66.00 -16.24
N PHE A 77 -14.18 66.04 -15.04
CA PHE A 77 -15.60 65.80 -14.77
C PHE A 77 -16.36 67.11 -14.90
N THR A 78 -17.67 67.05 -15.19
CA THR A 78 -18.54 68.23 -15.14
C THR A 78 -19.71 68.01 -14.20
N ALA A 79 -20.24 69.06 -13.59
CA ALA A 79 -21.45 69.00 -12.78
C ALA A 79 -22.22 70.32 -12.86
N GLU A 80 -23.55 70.27 -12.70
CA GLU A 80 -24.39 71.47 -12.61
C GLU A 80 -24.48 71.94 -11.16
N ILE A 81 -23.80 73.04 -10.86
CA ILE A 81 -23.67 73.58 -9.49
C ILE A 81 -24.27 74.98 -9.44
N ASP A 82 -24.77 75.39 -8.28
CA ASP A 82 -25.28 76.74 -8.06
C ASP A 82 -24.23 77.81 -8.36
N THR A 83 -24.62 78.86 -9.07
CA THR A 83 -23.71 79.95 -9.40
C THR A 83 -23.23 80.74 -8.18
N LYS A 84 -23.91 80.62 -7.03
CA LYS A 84 -23.52 81.24 -5.75
C LYS A 84 -22.54 80.40 -4.92
N ALA A 85 -22.31 79.13 -5.29
CA ALA A 85 -21.39 78.28 -4.55
C ALA A 85 -19.97 78.81 -4.63
N THR A 86 -19.28 78.84 -3.48
CA THR A 86 -17.87 79.22 -3.38
C THR A 86 -16.97 78.05 -3.00
N LYS A 87 -17.54 76.98 -2.44
CA LYS A 87 -16.85 75.75 -2.08
C LYS A 87 -17.52 74.53 -2.71
N VAL A 88 -16.72 73.50 -2.96
CA VAL A 88 -17.20 72.20 -3.41
C VAL A 88 -16.56 71.10 -2.57
N TYR A 89 -17.36 70.10 -2.26
CA TYR A 89 -16.97 68.90 -1.53
C TYR A 89 -17.34 67.71 -2.40
N ALA A 90 -16.37 66.84 -2.67
CA ALA A 90 -16.51 65.74 -3.60
C ALA A 90 -16.21 64.42 -2.91
N TYR A 91 -16.91 63.36 -3.34
CA TYR A 91 -16.59 61.99 -2.94
C TYR A 91 -16.73 61.04 -4.11
N TYR A 92 -16.10 59.88 -3.96
CA TYR A 92 -16.15 58.76 -4.88
C TYR A 92 -16.19 57.43 -4.10
N PRO A 93 -16.86 56.38 -4.61
CA PRO A 93 -17.75 56.41 -5.78
C PRO A 93 -19.12 57.04 -5.48
N TYR A 94 -19.76 57.61 -6.50
CA TYR A 94 -21.09 58.22 -6.37
C TYR A 94 -22.17 57.18 -6.03
N PHE A 95 -23.00 57.49 -5.04
CA PHE A 95 -24.21 56.71 -4.75
C PHE A 95 -25.41 57.64 -4.56
N LYS A 96 -26.49 57.35 -5.30
CA LYS A 96 -27.74 58.11 -5.18
C LYS A 96 -28.36 58.01 -3.78
N SER A 97 -28.12 56.91 -3.07
CA SER A 97 -28.65 56.64 -1.73
C SER A 97 -28.12 57.57 -0.63
N GLN A 98 -27.11 58.41 -0.87
CA GLN A 98 -26.75 59.45 0.11
C GLN A 98 -27.87 60.48 0.30
N MET A 99 -28.83 60.54 -0.63
CA MET A 99 -30.04 61.39 -0.58
C MET A 99 -31.25 60.65 -0.01
N ASP A 100 -31.05 59.60 0.80
CA ASP A 100 -32.17 58.89 1.41
C ASP A 100 -33.04 59.87 2.23
N LYS A 101 -34.35 59.82 2.01
CA LYS A 101 -35.33 60.81 2.48
C LYS A 101 -35.41 60.84 4.01
N ASP A 102 -35.12 59.71 4.66
CA ASP A 102 -35.22 59.56 6.10
C ASP A 102 -33.93 60.00 6.84
N THR A 103 -32.80 60.11 6.13
CA THR A 103 -31.52 60.63 6.66
C THR A 103 -30.75 61.40 5.58
N PRO A 104 -31.20 62.62 5.21
CA PRO A 104 -30.52 63.42 4.20
C PRO A 104 -29.10 63.77 4.67
N ARG A 105 -28.10 63.31 3.91
CA ARG A 105 -26.69 63.58 4.22
C ARG A 105 -26.26 64.91 3.62
N THR A 106 -25.43 65.64 4.35
CA THR A 106 -24.72 66.84 3.92
C THR A 106 -23.25 66.49 3.69
N HIS A 107 -22.44 67.48 3.29
CA HIS A 107 -20.98 67.31 3.19
C HIS A 107 -20.32 66.93 4.53
N GLU A 108 -21.00 67.08 5.67
CA GLU A 108 -20.45 66.80 6.99
C GLU A 108 -20.62 65.33 7.44
N ASN A 109 -21.45 64.54 6.75
CA ASN A 109 -21.82 63.19 7.19
C ASN A 109 -21.99 62.18 6.04
N VAL A 110 -21.12 62.27 5.02
CA VAL A 110 -21.16 61.39 3.84
C VAL A 110 -20.75 59.97 4.23
N SER A 111 -21.51 58.97 3.75
CA SER A 111 -21.22 57.56 4.02
C SER A 111 -20.28 56.99 2.98
N LEU A 112 -19.14 56.46 3.38
CA LEU A 112 -18.30 55.67 2.49
C LEU A 112 -18.05 54.30 3.11
N TYR A 113 -17.86 53.29 2.27
CA TYR A 113 -17.71 51.92 2.72
C TYR A 113 -16.36 51.37 2.29
N ILE A 114 -15.78 50.56 3.17
CA ILE A 114 -14.76 49.59 2.82
C ILE A 114 -15.48 48.25 2.89
N GLU A 115 -15.63 47.60 1.74
CA GLU A 115 -16.41 46.35 1.65
C GLU A 115 -15.61 45.15 2.18
N ASP A 116 -16.29 44.21 2.82
CA ASP A 116 -15.70 42.93 3.24
C ASP A 116 -15.57 41.95 2.07
N ALA A 117 -16.52 41.97 1.14
CA ALA A 117 -16.49 41.21 -0.10
C ALA A 117 -16.17 42.11 -1.29
N GLN A 118 -14.93 42.02 -1.78
CA GLN A 118 -14.41 42.81 -2.89
C GLN A 118 -14.24 41.93 -4.13
N THR A 119 -14.30 42.55 -5.30
CA THR A 119 -14.13 41.88 -6.58
C THR A 119 -13.16 42.62 -7.48
N GLN A 120 -12.37 41.86 -8.23
CA GLN A 120 -11.55 42.36 -9.33
C GLN A 120 -11.81 41.51 -10.58
N THR A 121 -11.75 42.14 -11.75
CA THR A 121 -11.96 41.41 -13.00
C THR A 121 -10.84 40.41 -13.27
N GLU A 122 -9.60 40.85 -13.03
CA GLU A 122 -8.37 40.09 -13.23
C GLU A 122 -7.26 40.67 -12.33
N ALA A 123 -6.14 39.94 -12.20
CA ALA A 123 -4.96 40.47 -11.50
C ALA A 123 -4.38 41.70 -12.23
N GLY A 124 -3.73 42.58 -11.48
CA GLY A 124 -3.18 43.84 -11.98
C GLY A 124 -4.21 44.96 -12.14
N VAL A 125 -5.52 44.64 -12.13
CA VAL A 125 -6.59 45.62 -12.33
C VAL A 125 -7.30 45.92 -11.01
N LEU A 126 -6.89 47.00 -10.33
CA LEU A 126 -7.58 47.48 -9.13
C LEU A 126 -9.00 47.93 -9.48
N ASN A 127 -10.00 47.42 -8.77
CA ASN A 127 -11.36 47.92 -8.85
C ASN A 127 -11.49 49.20 -8.01
N GLY A 128 -11.45 50.35 -8.67
CA GLY A 128 -11.49 51.66 -8.01
C GLY A 128 -12.71 51.82 -7.10
N ASN A 129 -13.87 51.24 -7.44
CA ASN A 129 -15.09 51.32 -6.63
C ASN A 129 -14.93 50.77 -5.20
N MET A 130 -13.93 49.92 -4.96
CA MET A 130 -13.62 49.37 -3.64
C MET A 130 -12.78 50.32 -2.78
N VAL A 131 -12.36 51.46 -3.33
CA VAL A 131 -11.50 52.45 -2.66
C VAL A 131 -12.22 53.79 -2.65
N GLY A 132 -12.99 54.02 -1.59
CA GLY A 132 -13.64 55.31 -1.38
C GLY A 132 -12.62 56.45 -1.27
N MET A 133 -12.98 57.63 -1.76
CA MET A 133 -12.15 58.83 -1.73
C MET A 133 -12.98 60.09 -1.49
N TYR A 134 -12.34 61.13 -0.96
CA TYR A 134 -12.95 62.45 -0.82
C TYR A 134 -12.00 63.59 -1.16
N ALA A 135 -12.56 64.75 -1.52
CA ALA A 135 -11.83 65.98 -1.77
C ALA A 135 -12.68 67.20 -1.38
N SER A 136 -12.03 68.32 -1.12
CA SER A 136 -12.70 69.62 -0.99
C SER A 136 -11.84 70.71 -1.64
N ALA A 137 -12.49 71.74 -2.19
CA ALA A 137 -11.81 72.85 -2.83
C ALA A 137 -12.68 74.13 -2.81
N THR A 138 -12.02 75.28 -2.89
CA THR A 138 -12.66 76.53 -3.30
C THR A 138 -12.89 76.49 -4.81
N LEU A 139 -14.08 76.88 -5.26
CA LEU A 139 -14.43 76.90 -6.68
C LEU A 139 -13.60 77.95 -7.43
N ALA A 140 -13.02 77.55 -8.56
CA ALA A 140 -12.27 78.45 -9.44
C ALA A 140 -13.21 79.19 -10.41
N GLU A 141 -13.06 80.51 -10.53
CA GLU A 141 -13.80 81.30 -11.53
C GLU A 141 -13.15 81.21 -12.91
N GLY A 142 -13.93 80.88 -13.94
CA GLY A 142 -13.51 80.92 -15.34
C GLY A 142 -12.51 79.83 -15.76
N GLN A 143 -12.21 78.85 -14.90
CA GLN A 143 -11.32 77.71 -15.17
C GLN A 143 -11.87 76.43 -14.48
N ASN A 144 -11.26 75.27 -14.76
CA ASN A 144 -11.59 74.04 -14.04
C ASN A 144 -11.12 74.13 -12.57
N THR A 145 -11.95 73.65 -11.64
CA THR A 145 -11.55 73.49 -10.24
C THR A 145 -10.76 72.20 -10.08
N VAL A 146 -9.59 72.27 -9.45
CA VAL A 146 -8.78 71.08 -9.17
C VAL A 146 -9.23 70.46 -7.86
N LEU A 147 -9.50 69.16 -7.87
CA LEU A 147 -9.88 68.36 -6.70
C LEU A 147 -8.74 67.40 -6.40
N THR A 148 -8.20 67.45 -5.19
CA THR A 148 -7.16 66.52 -4.74
C THR A 148 -7.77 65.47 -3.81
N PHE A 149 -8.02 64.28 -4.35
CA PHE A 149 -8.67 63.18 -3.64
C PHE A 149 -7.75 62.47 -2.65
N THR A 150 -8.27 62.25 -1.45
CA THR A 150 -7.67 61.45 -0.39
C THR A 150 -8.44 60.13 -0.24
N PRO A 151 -7.77 58.98 -0.35
CA PRO A 151 -8.41 57.68 -0.15
C PRO A 151 -8.76 57.44 1.32
N ILE A 152 -9.85 56.71 1.56
CA ILE A 152 -10.31 56.33 2.90
C ILE A 152 -9.79 54.95 3.34
N ALA A 153 -9.25 54.19 2.38
CA ALA A 153 -8.80 52.82 2.57
C ALA A 153 -7.32 52.70 2.20
N SER A 154 -6.65 51.77 2.86
CA SER A 154 -5.29 51.34 2.51
C SER A 154 -5.35 50.08 1.68
N LEU A 155 -4.35 49.90 0.81
CA LEU A 155 -4.31 48.76 -0.11
C LEU A 155 -3.24 47.76 0.31
N ILE A 156 -3.62 46.49 0.31
CA ILE A 156 -2.69 45.37 0.32
C ILE A 156 -2.56 44.88 -1.12
N ALA A 157 -1.33 44.73 -1.61
CA ALA A 157 -1.04 44.14 -2.91
C ALA A 157 -0.36 42.78 -2.73
N PHE A 158 -1.01 41.72 -3.16
CA PHE A 158 -0.49 40.36 -3.09
C PHE A 158 0.34 40.05 -4.33
N ASN A 159 1.64 39.77 -4.13
CA ASN A 159 2.55 39.28 -5.17
C ASN A 159 2.71 37.76 -5.02
N ILE A 160 1.94 37.01 -5.81
CA ILE A 160 1.83 35.55 -5.69
C ILE A 160 2.68 34.86 -6.76
N TYR A 161 3.41 33.83 -6.35
CA TYR A 161 4.17 32.96 -7.24
C TYR A 161 4.26 31.56 -6.65
N ASP A 162 4.62 30.58 -7.48
CA ASP A 162 4.83 29.21 -7.07
C ASP A 162 6.16 28.71 -7.61
N ALA A 163 7.17 28.64 -6.76
CA ALA A 163 8.51 28.21 -7.16
C ALA A 163 8.57 26.77 -7.69
N GLU A 164 7.57 25.93 -7.38
CA GLU A 164 7.47 24.55 -7.85
C GLU A 164 6.66 24.42 -9.15
N ASN A 165 6.01 25.49 -9.60
CA ASN A 165 5.29 25.59 -10.88
C ASN A 165 4.20 24.52 -11.09
N ASN A 166 3.31 24.32 -10.12
CA ASN A 166 2.17 23.40 -10.23
C ASN A 166 1.04 23.92 -11.14
N GLY A 167 1.15 25.16 -11.63
CA GLY A 167 0.17 25.78 -12.50
C GLY A 167 -1.19 26.02 -11.83
N ASP A 168 -1.21 26.38 -10.55
CA ASP A 168 -2.39 26.88 -9.86
C ASP A 168 -2.91 28.18 -10.50
N ALA A 169 -4.22 28.41 -10.37
CA ALA A 169 -4.86 29.68 -10.71
C ALA A 169 -5.64 30.23 -9.51
N VAL A 170 -5.25 31.40 -9.00
CA VAL A 170 -5.87 32.06 -7.83
C VAL A 170 -7.28 32.53 -8.18
N LYS A 171 -8.24 32.19 -7.31
CA LYS A 171 -9.64 32.62 -7.39
C LYS A 171 -9.97 33.70 -6.36
N SER A 172 -9.44 33.58 -5.15
CA SER A 172 -9.68 34.56 -4.10
C SER A 172 -8.57 34.59 -3.05
N ILE A 173 -8.49 35.71 -2.34
CA ILE A 173 -7.60 35.90 -1.20
C ILE A 173 -8.39 36.53 -0.06
N THR A 174 -8.32 35.92 1.11
CA THR A 174 -8.91 36.44 2.34
C THR A 174 -7.81 36.85 3.31
N PHE A 175 -7.95 38.02 3.94
CA PHE A 175 -7.13 38.43 5.08
C PHE A 175 -7.98 38.46 6.36
N THR A 176 -7.43 37.87 7.43
CA THR A 176 -8.00 37.86 8.78
C THR A 176 -6.90 38.29 9.76
N PRO A 177 -7.02 39.43 10.46
CA PRO A 177 -5.98 39.92 11.35
C PRO A 177 -6.00 39.16 12.68
N ALA A 178 -4.84 38.99 13.30
CA ALA A 178 -4.71 38.16 14.50
C ALA A 178 -5.30 38.80 15.78
N GLY A 179 -5.38 40.13 15.85
CA GLY A 179 -5.86 40.87 17.02
C GLY A 179 -7.38 41.08 17.05
N GLY A 180 -8.14 40.51 16.11
CA GLY A 180 -9.58 40.75 15.97
C GLY A 180 -9.92 42.16 15.50
N GLU A 181 -8.96 42.86 14.89
CA GLU A 181 -9.18 44.20 14.36
C GLU A 181 -10.22 44.18 13.23
N LYS A 182 -11.16 45.12 13.26
CA LYS A 182 -12.13 45.26 12.17
C LYS A 182 -11.46 45.83 10.92
N LEU A 183 -11.66 45.19 9.76
CA LEU A 183 -11.02 45.52 8.48
C LEU A 183 -11.86 46.43 7.58
N ASN A 184 -13.16 46.39 7.74
CA ASN A 184 -14.16 46.94 6.81
C ASN A 184 -15.33 47.51 7.59
N GLY A 185 -16.23 48.19 6.87
CA GLY A 185 -17.44 48.78 7.43
C GLY A 185 -17.73 50.16 6.90
N GLN A 186 -18.69 50.82 7.53
CA GLN A 186 -19.11 52.17 7.20
C GLN A 186 -18.19 53.19 7.85
N HIS A 187 -17.86 54.22 7.09
CA HIS A 187 -17.16 55.41 7.52
C HIS A 187 -18.01 56.64 7.20
N ILE A 188 -18.36 57.41 8.23
CA ILE A 188 -19.06 58.67 8.07
C ILE A 188 -18.03 59.78 8.06
N TYR A 189 -17.89 60.49 6.95
CA TYR A 189 -16.89 61.53 6.73
C TYR A 189 -17.52 62.92 6.69
N ASN A 190 -16.85 63.85 7.35
CA ASN A 190 -16.94 65.26 7.02
C ASN A 190 -15.94 65.54 5.88
N LEU A 191 -16.45 65.89 4.70
CA LEU A 191 -15.63 66.10 3.50
C LEU A 191 -14.81 67.40 3.57
N GLU A 192 -15.16 68.35 4.45
CA GLU A 192 -14.39 69.58 4.67
C GLU A 192 -13.17 69.32 5.55
N THR A 193 -13.36 68.67 6.69
CA THR A 193 -12.31 68.47 7.70
C THR A 193 -11.55 67.16 7.53
N GLY A 194 -12.13 66.18 6.83
CA GLY A 194 -11.64 64.81 6.75
C GLY A 194 -11.90 63.98 8.02
N GLU A 195 -12.57 64.55 9.03
CA GLU A 195 -12.92 63.83 10.26
C GLU A 195 -13.87 62.68 9.95
N THR A 196 -13.67 61.55 10.65
CA THR A 196 -14.46 60.34 10.41
C THR A 196 -14.84 59.61 11.69
N THR A 197 -16.03 59.01 11.66
CA THR A 197 -16.43 57.97 12.60
C THR A 197 -16.61 56.66 11.82
N SER A 198 -16.03 55.57 12.33
CA SER A 198 -16.06 54.26 11.69
C SER A 198 -16.79 53.24 12.56
N THR A 199 -17.63 52.42 11.94
CA THR A 199 -18.39 51.34 12.59
C THR A 199 -17.87 49.99 12.11
N GLY A 200 -16.56 49.74 12.22
CA GLY A 200 -15.95 48.52 11.70
C GLY A 200 -16.74 47.24 12.02
N THR A 201 -17.06 46.44 11.01
CA THR A 201 -18.10 45.40 11.12
C THR A 201 -17.54 43.97 11.11
N LYS A 202 -16.54 43.64 10.27
CA LYS A 202 -15.99 42.28 10.16
C LYS A 202 -14.49 42.21 10.46
N GLU A 203 -14.07 41.02 10.89
CA GLU A 203 -12.69 40.64 11.20
C GLU A 203 -12.03 39.90 10.03
N SER A 204 -12.65 39.91 8.85
CA SER A 204 -12.06 39.38 7.63
C SER A 204 -12.55 40.15 6.41
N ALA A 205 -11.71 40.20 5.38
CA ALA A 205 -12.04 40.79 4.09
C ALA A 205 -11.47 39.90 2.99
N THR A 206 -12.22 39.74 1.91
CA THR A 206 -11.91 38.84 0.80
C THR A 206 -11.98 39.58 -0.51
N VAL A 207 -10.97 39.39 -1.36
CA VAL A 207 -11.02 39.77 -2.77
C VAL A 207 -11.21 38.53 -3.63
N THR A 208 -12.17 38.57 -4.55
CA THR A 208 -12.48 37.50 -5.51
C THR A 208 -12.18 37.96 -6.93
N LEU A 209 -11.51 37.13 -7.70
CA LEU A 209 -11.23 37.36 -9.12
C LEU A 209 -12.34 36.74 -9.97
N THR A 210 -12.90 37.49 -10.92
CA THR A 210 -13.84 36.91 -11.89
C THR A 210 -13.11 36.05 -12.93
N THR A 211 -11.89 36.45 -13.31
CA THR A 211 -10.97 35.66 -14.10
C THR A 211 -9.85 35.14 -13.18
N PRO A 212 -9.75 33.82 -12.95
CA PRO A 212 -8.68 33.27 -12.13
C PRO A 212 -7.29 33.64 -12.64
N TYR A 213 -6.38 33.98 -11.73
CA TYR A 213 -5.03 34.42 -12.06
C TYR A 213 -4.04 33.24 -12.06
N THR A 214 -3.49 32.90 -13.22
CA THR A 214 -2.46 31.87 -13.35
C THR A 214 -1.20 32.26 -12.58
N VAL A 215 -0.79 31.42 -11.64
CA VAL A 215 0.34 31.67 -10.75
C VAL A 215 1.66 31.44 -11.50
N PRO A 216 2.55 32.44 -11.55
CA PRO A 216 3.82 32.30 -12.25
C PRO A 216 4.83 31.46 -11.44
N ALA A 217 5.70 30.74 -12.16
CA ALA A 217 6.77 29.92 -11.59
C ALA A 217 7.84 30.73 -10.84
N THR A 218 8.02 31.99 -11.26
CA THR A 218 9.03 32.89 -10.70
C THR A 218 8.35 34.08 -10.06
N LYS A 219 8.96 34.60 -9.00
CA LYS A 219 8.52 35.82 -8.35
C LYS A 219 8.44 36.96 -9.39
N PRO A 220 7.26 37.54 -9.65
CA PRO A 220 7.12 38.66 -10.57
C PRO A 220 7.97 39.85 -10.12
N ALA A 221 8.68 40.43 -11.08
CA ALA A 221 9.42 41.68 -10.92
C ALA A 221 8.56 42.90 -11.24
N ASP A 222 7.57 42.72 -12.13
CA ASP A 222 6.55 43.71 -12.43
C ASP A 222 5.35 43.60 -11.48
N LYS A 223 4.35 44.45 -11.73
CA LYS A 223 3.15 44.58 -10.90
C LYS A 223 1.88 44.10 -11.60
N ALA A 224 2.02 43.50 -12.80
CA ALA A 224 0.89 43.07 -13.61
C ALA A 224 0.10 41.93 -12.94
N GLY A 225 0.75 41.16 -12.07
CA GLY A 225 0.14 40.06 -11.31
C GLY A 225 -0.43 40.44 -9.94
N TYR A 226 -0.45 41.72 -9.56
CA TYR A 226 -0.87 42.10 -8.21
C TYR A 226 -2.38 41.97 -8.01
N ILE A 227 -2.78 41.31 -6.93
CA ILE A 227 -4.17 41.24 -6.47
C ILE A 227 -4.31 42.22 -5.30
N TYR A 228 -5.35 43.05 -5.31
CA TYR A 228 -5.50 44.17 -4.39
C TYR A 228 -6.67 43.95 -3.43
N LEU A 229 -6.44 44.23 -2.15
CA LEU A 229 -7.49 44.22 -1.12
C LEU A 229 -7.48 45.56 -0.39
N ALA A 230 -8.61 46.26 -0.38
CA ALA A 230 -8.81 47.48 0.39
C ALA A 230 -9.16 47.15 1.84
N VAL A 231 -8.52 47.81 2.79
CA VAL A 231 -8.75 47.63 4.22
C VAL A 231 -8.72 48.96 4.96
N THR A 232 -9.27 48.99 6.17
CA THR A 232 -9.26 50.18 7.03
C THR A 232 -7.81 50.60 7.34
N PRO A 233 -7.45 51.89 7.21
CA PRO A 233 -6.09 52.35 7.49
C PRO A 233 -5.76 52.26 8.98
N LYS A 234 -4.83 51.35 9.35
CA LYS A 234 -4.28 51.19 10.71
C LYS A 234 -3.08 50.25 10.68
N SER A 235 -2.42 50.11 11.82
CA SER A 235 -1.45 49.03 12.03
C SER A 235 -2.16 47.74 12.46
N TYR A 236 -1.75 46.61 11.89
CA TYR A 236 -2.26 45.28 12.20
C TYR A 236 -1.18 44.46 12.92
N ALA A 237 -1.56 43.67 13.93
CA ALA A 237 -0.61 42.84 14.70
C ALA A 237 -0.07 41.61 13.92
N GLY A 238 -0.43 41.46 12.65
CA GLY A 238 -0.24 40.24 11.86
C GLY A 238 -1.59 39.63 11.51
N GLY A 239 -1.59 38.36 11.11
CA GLY A 239 -2.80 37.64 10.75
C GLY A 239 -2.58 36.49 9.79
N THR A 240 -3.68 36.01 9.23
CA THR A 240 -3.74 34.89 8.30
C THR A 240 -4.20 35.39 6.94
N PHE A 241 -3.49 34.96 5.89
CA PHE A 241 -3.90 35.12 4.51
C PHE A 241 -4.26 33.76 3.93
N THR A 242 -5.49 33.60 3.47
CA THR A 242 -5.97 32.37 2.82
C THR A 242 -6.10 32.61 1.33
N VAL A 243 -5.35 31.87 0.52
CA VAL A 243 -5.42 31.91 -0.94
C VAL A 243 -6.16 30.68 -1.42
N VAL A 244 -7.27 30.88 -2.12
CA VAL A 244 -8.03 29.81 -2.77
C VAL A 244 -7.70 29.81 -4.25
N THR A 245 -7.35 28.64 -4.78
CA THR A 245 -7.01 28.42 -6.19
C THR A 245 -8.02 27.47 -6.84
N ASP A 246 -7.80 27.13 -8.11
CA ASP A 246 -8.49 26.04 -8.78
C ASP A 246 -8.10 24.64 -8.29
N LYS A 247 -6.91 24.47 -7.70
CA LYS A 247 -6.36 23.17 -7.27
C LYS A 247 -6.28 22.97 -5.76
N GLY A 248 -6.40 24.02 -4.96
CA GLY A 248 -6.28 23.90 -3.51
C GLY A 248 -6.42 25.20 -2.72
N LEU A 249 -6.20 25.08 -1.41
CA LEU A 249 -6.24 26.16 -0.44
C LEU A 249 -4.87 26.29 0.23
N TYR A 250 -4.38 27.52 0.33
CA TYR A 250 -3.06 27.84 0.87
C TYR A 250 -3.19 28.86 2.00
N THR A 251 -2.59 28.58 3.15
CA THR A 251 -2.69 29.44 4.34
C THR A 251 -1.32 29.99 4.71
N PHE A 252 -1.20 31.31 4.74
CA PHE A 252 0.00 32.02 5.20
C PHE A 252 -0.30 32.71 6.52
N GLU A 253 0.52 32.44 7.54
CA GLU A 253 0.39 33.07 8.85
C GLU A 253 1.57 34.00 9.11
N THR A 254 1.29 35.16 9.70
CA THR A 254 2.33 36.10 10.15
C THR A 254 1.99 36.65 11.52
N THR A 255 2.95 36.63 12.42
CA THR A 255 2.91 37.33 13.72
C THR A 255 3.59 38.70 13.65
N LYS A 256 4.18 39.05 12.50
CA LYS A 256 4.79 40.36 12.30
C LYS A 256 3.70 41.38 12.06
N SER A 257 3.73 42.45 12.85
CA SER A 257 2.91 43.62 12.59
C SER A 257 3.34 44.30 11.29
N PHE A 258 2.37 44.89 10.61
CA PHE A 258 2.61 45.74 9.46
C PHE A 258 1.67 46.94 9.51
N ASP A 259 2.21 48.09 9.12
CA ASP A 259 1.52 49.36 9.20
C ASP A 259 0.84 49.69 7.86
N LEU A 260 -0.49 49.73 7.87
CA LEU A 260 -1.32 50.14 6.75
C LEU A 260 -1.94 51.52 6.99
N SER A 261 -1.31 52.40 7.77
CA SER A 261 -1.80 53.78 7.90
C SER A 261 -1.56 54.66 6.66
N ASN A 262 -0.68 54.24 5.73
CA ASN A 262 -0.44 54.99 4.49
C ASN A 262 -1.48 54.64 3.41
N VAL A 263 -2.44 55.53 3.21
CA VAL A 263 -3.50 55.39 2.19
C VAL A 263 -3.04 55.68 0.76
N TYR A 264 -1.82 56.18 0.56
CA TYR A 264 -1.33 56.63 -0.75
C TYR A 264 -0.47 55.60 -1.49
N ALA A 265 -0.08 54.50 -0.84
CA ALA A 265 0.73 53.46 -1.45
C ALA A 265 0.32 52.07 -0.95
N PRO A 266 0.23 51.06 -1.84
CA PRO A 266 -0.09 49.71 -1.43
C PRO A 266 1.08 49.07 -0.66
N GLN A 267 0.76 48.33 0.40
CA GLN A 267 1.70 47.45 1.07
C GLN A 267 1.78 46.12 0.32
N VAL A 268 2.98 45.79 -0.15
CA VAL A 268 3.19 44.56 -0.93
C VAL A 268 3.47 43.37 -0.02
N ILE A 269 2.69 42.31 -0.16
CA ILE A 269 2.87 41.02 0.53
C ILE A 269 3.35 39.98 -0.48
N GLN A 270 4.46 39.32 -0.16
CA GLN A 270 5.07 38.30 -1.02
C GLN A 270 4.56 36.93 -0.62
N MET A 271 4.00 36.16 -1.55
CA MET A 271 3.36 34.88 -1.28
C MET A 271 3.91 33.80 -2.21
N ASN A 272 4.74 32.91 -1.67
CA ASN A 272 5.21 31.73 -2.40
C ASN A 272 4.34 30.53 -2.02
N LEU A 273 3.50 30.05 -2.94
CA LEU A 273 2.58 28.94 -2.67
C LEU A 273 3.34 27.67 -2.26
N ALA A 274 4.48 27.38 -2.86
CA ALA A 274 5.34 26.24 -2.50
C ALA A 274 5.76 26.22 -1.02
N LYS A 275 5.81 27.37 -0.33
CA LYS A 275 6.25 27.43 1.07
C LYS A 275 5.19 27.00 2.08
N VAL A 276 3.92 27.06 1.70
CA VAL A 276 2.78 26.72 2.57
C VAL A 276 1.89 25.65 1.96
N ARG A 277 2.28 25.13 0.79
CA ARG A 277 1.68 23.97 0.17
C ARG A 277 1.70 22.87 1.21
N GLN A 278 0.52 22.50 1.67
CA GLN A 278 0.37 21.25 2.40
C GLN A 278 0.83 20.16 1.44
N PRO A 279 1.69 19.20 1.88
CA PRO A 279 1.91 18.01 1.07
C PRO A 279 0.53 17.48 0.68
N ALA A 280 0.35 17.12 -0.59
CA ALA A 280 -0.89 16.47 -1.02
C ALA A 280 -1.22 15.41 0.03
N PRO A 281 -2.47 15.36 0.55
CA PRO A 281 -2.81 14.34 1.52
C PRO A 281 -2.38 13.00 0.90
N THR A 282 -1.41 12.36 1.52
CA THR A 282 -1.12 10.96 1.26
C THR A 282 -2.36 10.22 1.72
N VAL A 283 -3.31 10.03 0.80
CA VAL A 283 -4.46 9.16 1.00
C VAL A 283 -3.88 7.76 1.04
N ASN A 284 -3.30 7.39 2.18
CA ASN A 284 -2.79 6.05 2.39
C ASN A 284 -3.94 5.06 2.52
N HIS A 285 -5.13 5.53 2.89
CA HIS A 285 -6.35 4.74 3.07
C HIS A 285 -7.48 5.30 2.19
N ILE A 286 -7.88 4.54 1.16
CA ILE A 286 -8.95 4.88 0.19
C ILE A 286 -10.31 4.40 0.69
N PHE A 287 -10.34 3.27 1.41
CA PHE A 287 -11.56 2.61 1.85
C PHE A 287 -11.29 1.81 3.12
N TYR A 288 -12.21 1.84 4.07
CA TYR A 288 -12.14 1.02 5.28
C TYR A 288 -13.55 0.65 5.73
N ASP A 289 -13.80 -0.62 6.00
CA ASP A 289 -15.06 -1.14 6.50
C ASP A 289 -14.83 -2.32 7.44
N ASP A 290 -15.22 -2.17 8.70
CA ASP A 290 -15.14 -3.21 9.73
C ASP A 290 -16.44 -4.00 9.88
N PHE A 291 -17.40 -3.78 8.98
CA PHE A 291 -18.70 -4.44 8.91
C PHE A 291 -19.50 -4.46 10.23
N SER A 292 -19.09 -3.66 11.23
CA SER A 292 -19.64 -3.67 12.59
C SER A 292 -21.09 -3.17 12.64
N THR A 293 -21.46 -2.36 11.65
CA THR A 293 -22.81 -1.81 11.48
C THR A 293 -23.64 -2.57 10.43
N ALA A 294 -23.13 -3.64 9.85
CA ALA A 294 -23.85 -4.43 8.86
C ALA A 294 -25.14 -4.98 9.48
N THR A 295 -26.29 -4.67 8.85
CA THR A 295 -27.60 -5.13 9.29
C THR A 295 -28.39 -5.75 8.14
N GLY A 296 -29.13 -6.82 8.44
CA GLY A 296 -30.19 -7.36 7.59
C GLY A 296 -30.00 -8.78 7.02
N THR A 297 -30.92 -9.19 6.14
CA THR A 297 -31.08 -10.55 5.57
C THR A 297 -31.01 -10.52 4.04
N ASN A 298 -31.29 -11.65 3.36
CA ASN A 298 -31.28 -11.80 1.89
C ASN A 298 -31.92 -10.62 1.11
N ASP A 299 -32.91 -9.93 1.69
CA ASP A 299 -33.72 -8.93 0.98
C ASP A 299 -33.40 -7.48 1.39
N TYR A 300 -32.73 -7.26 2.53
CA TYR A 300 -32.33 -5.94 3.00
C TYR A 300 -30.90 -6.01 3.54
N PHE A 301 -29.95 -5.37 2.87
CA PHE A 301 -28.58 -5.21 3.34
C PHE A 301 -28.18 -3.77 3.14
N SER A 302 -27.99 -3.04 4.23
CA SER A 302 -27.51 -1.67 4.21
C SER A 302 -26.20 -1.60 4.98
N MET A 303 -25.17 -1.16 4.29
CA MET A 303 -23.86 -0.87 4.85
C MET A 303 -23.63 0.63 4.76
N LYS A 304 -23.19 1.23 5.87
CA LYS A 304 -22.74 2.62 5.92
C LYS A 304 -21.31 2.61 6.44
N VAL A 305 -20.39 3.15 5.65
CA VAL A 305 -18.98 3.28 6.00
C VAL A 305 -18.84 4.30 7.13
N SER A 306 -17.95 4.07 8.12
CA SER A 306 -17.08 5.11 8.76
C SER A 306 -16.48 4.71 10.11
N PRO A 307 -15.17 4.99 10.33
CA PRO A 307 -14.67 5.65 11.53
C PRO A 307 -14.70 7.18 11.35
N ALA A 308 -14.99 7.90 12.44
CA ALA A 308 -15.35 9.32 12.52
C ALA A 308 -14.44 10.33 11.78
N ASP A 309 -13.22 9.95 11.42
CA ASP A 309 -12.23 10.82 10.77
C ASP A 309 -12.41 10.93 9.23
N TYR A 310 -13.27 10.09 8.62
CA TYR A 310 -13.50 10.05 7.16
C TYR A 310 -14.98 10.13 6.77
N ALA A 311 -15.82 10.69 7.65
CA ALA A 311 -17.28 10.63 7.65
C ALA A 311 -18.04 11.23 6.44
N TYR A 312 -17.36 11.64 5.36
CA TYR A 312 -17.97 12.45 4.28
C TYR A 312 -18.12 11.78 2.91
N TYR A 313 -17.53 10.61 2.64
CA TYR A 313 -17.25 10.27 1.22
C TYR A 313 -17.87 8.99 0.65
N TYR A 314 -18.36 8.04 1.46
CA TYR A 314 -19.01 6.82 0.94
C TYR A 314 -20.38 6.61 1.56
N THR A 315 -21.40 7.22 0.95
CA THR A 315 -22.83 6.96 1.24
C THR A 315 -23.42 5.86 0.37
N ASP A 316 -22.68 5.41 -0.63
CA ASP A 316 -23.11 4.42 -1.60
C ASP A 316 -23.09 3.02 -1.00
N THR A 317 -24.08 2.20 -1.36
CA THR A 317 -24.23 0.84 -0.83
C THR A 317 -23.46 -0.17 -1.67
N TYR A 318 -22.96 -1.21 -1.02
CA TYR A 318 -22.48 -2.41 -1.71
C TYR A 318 -23.57 -3.01 -2.61
N THR A 319 -23.15 -3.62 -3.71
CA THR A 319 -24.03 -4.47 -4.53
C THR A 319 -23.77 -5.93 -4.20
N ARG A 320 -24.77 -6.80 -4.40
CA ARG A 320 -24.69 -8.22 -4.04
C ARG A 320 -25.47 -9.09 -5.01
N GLU A 321 -25.05 -10.34 -5.10
CA GLU A 321 -25.78 -11.40 -5.80
C GLU A 321 -25.83 -12.66 -4.92
N GLY A 322 -26.92 -13.44 -5.01
CA GLY A 322 -27.07 -14.67 -4.24
C GLY A 322 -27.34 -14.44 -2.74
N SER A 323 -26.93 -15.39 -1.90
CA SER A 323 -27.26 -15.38 -0.46
C SER A 323 -26.20 -14.62 0.34
N VAL A 324 -26.52 -13.43 0.87
CA VAL A 324 -25.58 -12.60 1.65
C VAL A 324 -26.30 -12.04 2.89
N TYR A 325 -25.67 -12.18 4.06
CA TYR A 325 -26.25 -11.85 5.36
C TYR A 325 -25.26 -11.10 6.25
N ALA A 326 -25.77 -10.17 7.07
CA ALA A 326 -25.00 -9.66 8.20
C ALA A 326 -24.82 -10.76 9.25
N PHE A 327 -23.65 -10.81 9.87
CA PHE A 327 -23.28 -11.89 10.78
C PHE A 327 -22.30 -11.41 11.85
N ASN A 328 -22.77 -11.13 13.07
CA ASN A 328 -21.93 -10.82 14.25
C ASN A 328 -20.77 -9.83 13.99
N GLY A 329 -21.03 -8.72 13.29
CA GLY A 329 -20.00 -7.73 12.95
C GLY A 329 -19.17 -8.04 11.72
N ALA A 330 -19.55 -9.05 10.93
CA ALA A 330 -18.96 -9.44 9.65
C ALA A 330 -20.05 -9.68 8.59
N ILE A 331 -19.66 -9.98 7.35
CA ILE A 331 -20.57 -10.46 6.30
C ILE A 331 -20.40 -11.96 6.12
N ARG A 332 -21.51 -12.68 6.09
CA ARG A 332 -21.55 -14.06 5.61
C ARG A 332 -22.07 -14.13 4.18
N MET A 333 -21.35 -14.87 3.35
CA MET A 333 -21.65 -15.06 1.93
C MET A 333 -21.90 -16.54 1.63
N GLY A 334 -23.03 -16.80 0.97
CA GLY A 334 -23.53 -18.11 0.56
C GLY A 334 -24.21 -18.95 1.65
N VAL A 335 -24.79 -20.07 1.20
CA VAL A 335 -25.26 -21.18 2.05
C VAL A 335 -24.77 -22.51 1.48
N SER A 336 -25.01 -23.64 2.16
CA SER A 336 -24.43 -24.95 1.78
C SER A 336 -24.56 -25.35 0.30
N LYS A 337 -25.53 -24.80 -0.47
CA LYS A 337 -25.73 -25.12 -1.89
C LYS A 337 -25.75 -23.91 -2.84
N THR A 338 -25.72 -22.69 -2.33
CA THR A 338 -25.82 -21.47 -3.15
C THR A 338 -24.66 -20.54 -2.86
N THR A 339 -24.16 -19.88 -3.90
CA THR A 339 -23.11 -18.87 -3.80
C THR A 339 -23.70 -17.53 -3.33
N GLY A 340 -22.81 -16.65 -2.89
CA GLY A 340 -23.08 -15.23 -2.73
C GLY A 340 -21.86 -14.44 -3.20
N THR A 341 -22.09 -13.26 -3.76
CA THR A 341 -21.05 -12.28 -4.13
C THR A 341 -21.38 -10.93 -3.52
N VAL A 342 -20.34 -10.17 -3.21
CA VAL A 342 -20.45 -8.80 -2.71
C VAL A 342 -19.47 -7.94 -3.48
N THR A 343 -19.93 -6.77 -3.89
CA THR A 343 -19.14 -5.81 -4.67
C THR A 343 -19.19 -4.46 -3.97
N THR A 344 -18.01 -3.88 -3.73
CA THR A 344 -17.90 -2.55 -3.14
C THR A 344 -18.54 -1.49 -4.03
N PRO A 345 -18.90 -0.31 -3.49
CA PRO A 345 -19.06 0.88 -4.32
C PRO A 345 -17.78 1.19 -5.11
N ALA A 346 -17.90 2.06 -6.11
CA ALA A 346 -16.74 2.59 -6.81
C ALA A 346 -15.83 3.36 -5.84
N LEU A 347 -14.52 3.10 -5.90
CA LEU A 347 -13.47 3.66 -5.03
C LEU A 347 -13.12 5.10 -5.44
N LYS A 348 -14.07 6.01 -5.27
CA LYS A 348 -14.06 7.39 -5.79
C LYS A 348 -12.88 8.27 -5.34
N LEU A 349 -12.16 7.89 -4.27
CA LEU A 349 -11.02 8.65 -3.74
C LEU A 349 -9.70 8.36 -4.46
N ILE A 350 -9.69 7.51 -5.49
CA ILE A 350 -8.51 7.27 -6.31
C ILE A 350 -8.30 8.45 -7.27
N GLU A 351 -7.21 9.20 -7.07
CA GLU A 351 -6.80 10.27 -7.99
C GLU A 351 -6.00 9.70 -9.18
N GLY A 352 -6.57 9.79 -10.39
CA GLY A 352 -5.95 9.26 -11.59
C GLY A 352 -5.90 7.73 -11.58
N THR A 353 -4.74 7.17 -11.91
CA THR A 353 -4.49 5.73 -11.92
C THR A 353 -3.47 5.37 -10.83
N LYS A 354 -3.81 4.42 -9.95
CA LYS A 354 -3.00 4.04 -8.79
C LYS A 354 -2.92 2.52 -8.62
N ASN A 355 -1.88 2.08 -7.91
CA ASN A 355 -1.80 0.72 -7.38
C ASN A 355 -2.42 0.69 -5.99
N LEU A 356 -3.17 -0.35 -5.68
CA LEU A 356 -3.88 -0.51 -4.41
C LEU A 356 -3.36 -1.72 -3.65
N LYS A 357 -3.32 -1.62 -2.32
CA LYS A 357 -3.19 -2.73 -1.40
C LYS A 357 -4.52 -2.95 -0.68
N VAL A 358 -5.15 -4.09 -0.90
CA VAL A 358 -6.43 -4.49 -0.32
C VAL A 358 -6.14 -5.50 0.79
N THR A 359 -6.57 -5.23 2.01
CA THR A 359 -6.39 -6.11 3.17
C THR A 359 -7.76 -6.45 3.77
N PHE A 360 -8.00 -7.71 4.13
CA PHE A 360 -9.26 -8.14 4.75
C PHE A 360 -9.08 -9.47 5.48
N TYR A 361 -9.99 -9.78 6.41
CA TYR A 361 -10.07 -11.12 6.99
C TYR A 361 -11.10 -11.97 6.24
N ALA A 362 -10.80 -13.24 6.01
CA ALA A 362 -11.76 -14.19 5.44
C ALA A 362 -11.61 -15.62 5.99
N ASN A 363 -12.73 -16.30 6.17
CA ASN A 363 -12.77 -17.69 6.62
C ASN A 363 -13.73 -18.55 5.81
N GLY A 364 -13.30 -19.78 5.52
CA GLY A 364 -14.16 -20.82 5.03
C GLY A 364 -15.01 -21.41 6.16
N TRP A 365 -16.24 -21.82 5.84
CA TRP A 365 -17.02 -22.69 6.72
C TRP A 365 -16.43 -24.11 6.84
N LYS A 366 -15.61 -24.50 5.86
CA LYS A 366 -14.76 -25.70 5.82
C LYS A 366 -13.35 -25.31 5.40
N ALA A 367 -12.40 -26.19 5.69
CA ALA A 367 -11.05 -26.05 5.16
C ALA A 367 -11.03 -26.04 3.63
N ASP A 368 -9.98 -25.45 3.06
CA ASP A 368 -9.62 -25.48 1.65
C ASP A 368 -10.65 -24.83 0.69
N GLN A 369 -11.44 -23.88 1.18
CA GLN A 369 -12.34 -23.10 0.33
C GLN A 369 -11.60 -21.92 -0.29
N ALA A 370 -11.67 -21.78 -1.61
CA ALA A 370 -11.00 -20.71 -2.34
C ALA A 370 -11.90 -19.48 -2.55
N LEU A 371 -11.32 -18.29 -2.37
CA LEU A 371 -11.94 -16.98 -2.56
C LEU A 371 -11.28 -16.24 -3.74
N ASN A 372 -12.10 -15.64 -4.58
CA ASN A 372 -11.72 -14.86 -5.75
C ASN A 372 -12.07 -13.40 -5.50
N VAL A 373 -11.09 -12.53 -5.74
CA VAL A 373 -11.22 -11.08 -5.73
C VAL A 373 -11.01 -10.58 -7.16
N THR A 374 -11.98 -9.81 -7.66
CA THR A 374 -11.89 -9.17 -8.98
C THR A 374 -12.11 -7.68 -8.86
N ALA A 375 -11.59 -6.91 -9.82
CA ALA A 375 -11.77 -5.48 -9.91
C ALA A 375 -12.48 -5.14 -11.22
N SER A 376 -13.45 -4.21 -11.20
CA SER A 376 -14.18 -3.78 -12.40
C SER A 376 -13.29 -3.04 -13.42
N THR A 377 -12.29 -2.32 -12.91
CA THR A 377 -11.20 -1.68 -13.66
C THR A 377 -9.88 -1.95 -12.96
N GLY A 378 -8.76 -1.85 -13.68
CA GLY A 378 -7.48 -2.33 -13.19
C GLY A 378 -7.33 -3.85 -13.28
N THR A 379 -6.22 -4.38 -12.77
CA THR A 379 -5.90 -5.81 -12.77
C THR A 379 -5.61 -6.27 -11.36
N VAL A 380 -6.37 -7.24 -10.86
CA VAL A 380 -6.08 -7.88 -9.57
C VAL A 380 -4.88 -8.79 -9.71
N VAL A 381 -3.92 -8.64 -8.81
CA VAL A 381 -2.69 -9.42 -8.75
C VAL A 381 -2.71 -10.23 -7.45
N GLY A 382 -2.69 -11.57 -7.58
CA GLY A 382 -2.66 -12.49 -6.43
C GLY A 382 -4.00 -12.83 -5.78
N GLY A 383 -5.14 -12.46 -6.40
CA GLY A 383 -6.46 -12.55 -5.77
C GLY A 383 -7.40 -13.64 -6.32
N SER A 384 -6.97 -14.50 -7.25
CA SER A 384 -7.90 -15.39 -7.95
C SER A 384 -8.22 -16.71 -7.25
N ASP A 385 -7.43 -17.16 -6.27
CA ASP A 385 -7.61 -18.45 -5.58
C ASP A 385 -7.05 -18.45 -4.14
N LEU A 386 -7.53 -17.51 -3.31
CA LEU A 386 -7.10 -17.40 -1.91
C LEU A 386 -7.72 -18.53 -1.07
N VAL A 387 -6.89 -19.43 -0.57
CA VAL A 387 -7.36 -20.58 0.24
C VAL A 387 -7.62 -20.13 1.67
N MET A 388 -8.89 -20.16 2.08
CA MET A 388 -9.31 -19.69 3.39
C MET A 388 -9.12 -20.76 4.48
N PRO A 389 -8.66 -20.39 5.69
CA PRO A 389 -8.70 -21.29 6.84
C PRO A 389 -10.14 -21.56 7.25
N GLN A 390 -10.36 -22.72 7.87
CA GLN A 390 -11.65 -23.06 8.44
C GLN A 390 -11.95 -22.17 9.66
N ALA A 391 -13.18 -21.67 9.78
CA ALA A 391 -13.66 -20.98 10.98
C ALA A 391 -13.59 -21.90 12.23
N THR A 392 -13.18 -21.32 13.36
CA THR A 392 -12.82 -22.02 14.61
C THR A 392 -13.97 -22.79 15.28
N ASP A 393 -15.22 -22.43 14.99
CA ASP A 393 -16.40 -23.13 15.50
C ASP A 393 -17.34 -23.55 14.37
N THR A 394 -17.37 -24.85 14.09
CA THR A 394 -18.40 -25.46 13.24
C THR A 394 -19.78 -25.33 13.88
N GLY A 395 -20.50 -24.26 13.53
CA GLY A 395 -21.89 -24.03 13.89
C GLY A 395 -22.19 -22.65 14.51
N SER A 396 -21.21 -22.03 15.19
CA SER A 396 -21.36 -20.68 15.77
C SER A 396 -20.95 -19.57 14.82
N GLY A 397 -20.11 -19.88 13.81
CA GLY A 397 -19.73 -18.97 12.72
C GLY A 397 -18.85 -17.80 13.13
N VAL A 398 -18.29 -17.77 14.34
CA VAL A 398 -17.41 -16.68 14.79
C VAL A 398 -16.19 -16.60 13.86
N MET A 399 -15.89 -15.38 13.41
CA MET A 399 -14.73 -15.12 12.58
C MET A 399 -13.44 -15.34 13.37
N ASP A 400 -12.48 -16.04 12.78
CA ASP A 400 -11.12 -16.09 13.30
C ASP A 400 -10.32 -14.92 12.69
N LYS A 401 -9.91 -13.96 13.52
CA LYS A 401 -9.02 -12.84 13.12
C LYS A 401 -7.54 -13.15 13.38
N SER A 402 -7.15 -14.42 13.33
CA SER A 402 -5.74 -14.82 13.36
C SER A 402 -5.01 -14.39 12.09
N GLU A 403 -3.67 -14.36 12.15
CA GLU A 403 -2.82 -14.06 10.97
C GLU A 403 -3.11 -15.00 9.79
N ALA A 404 -3.55 -16.24 10.04
CA ALA A 404 -3.88 -17.21 9.00
C ALA A 404 -5.13 -16.85 8.19
N ALA A 405 -6.01 -16.01 8.74
CA ALA A 405 -7.24 -15.55 8.09
C ALA A 405 -7.11 -14.14 7.48
N LEU A 406 -5.95 -13.49 7.63
CA LEU A 406 -5.66 -12.18 7.08
C LEU A 406 -5.12 -12.31 5.65
N PHE A 407 -5.83 -11.72 4.70
CA PHE A 407 -5.46 -11.74 3.28
C PHE A 407 -5.04 -10.36 2.80
N THR A 408 -4.07 -10.33 1.89
CA THR A 408 -3.66 -9.14 1.15
C THR A 408 -3.75 -9.42 -0.34
N VAL A 409 -4.38 -8.51 -1.07
CA VAL A 409 -4.52 -8.55 -2.54
C VAL A 409 -4.07 -7.21 -3.09
N TYR A 410 -3.42 -7.22 -4.25
CA TYR A 410 -3.01 -5.98 -4.92
C TYR A 410 -3.84 -5.73 -6.17
N VAL A 411 -4.10 -4.45 -6.48
CA VAL A 411 -4.79 -4.04 -7.71
C VAL A 411 -3.92 -3.05 -8.46
N GLU A 412 -3.51 -3.40 -9.68
CA GLU A 412 -2.76 -2.53 -10.57
C GLU A 412 -3.70 -1.66 -11.39
N ASN A 413 -3.30 -0.43 -11.64
CA ASN A 413 -3.99 0.50 -12.53
C ASN A 413 -5.47 0.73 -12.18
N ALA A 414 -5.79 0.80 -10.90
CA ALA A 414 -7.12 1.16 -10.42
C ALA A 414 -7.39 2.66 -10.62
N ASP A 415 -8.64 3.02 -10.79
CA ASP A 415 -9.14 4.39 -10.96
C ASP A 415 -10.39 4.64 -10.11
N ALA A 416 -10.92 5.87 -10.12
CA ALA A 416 -12.10 6.26 -9.34
C ALA A 416 -13.39 5.46 -9.65
N THR A 417 -13.39 4.63 -10.71
CA THR A 417 -14.50 3.76 -11.09
C THR A 417 -14.30 2.29 -10.69
N THR A 418 -13.12 1.95 -10.15
CA THR A 418 -12.81 0.60 -9.67
C THR A 418 -13.75 0.21 -8.54
N ALA A 419 -14.37 -0.97 -8.67
CA ALA A 419 -15.13 -1.65 -7.64
C ALA A 419 -14.58 -3.06 -7.46
N LEU A 420 -14.46 -3.51 -6.21
CA LEU A 420 -13.90 -4.82 -5.86
C LEU A 420 -15.04 -5.81 -5.62
N THR A 421 -14.96 -7.00 -6.22
CA THR A 421 -15.94 -8.08 -6.05
C THR A 421 -15.29 -9.29 -5.40
N PHE A 422 -15.93 -9.83 -4.37
CA PHE A 422 -15.49 -11.01 -3.63
C PHE A 422 -16.45 -12.18 -3.89
N ALA A 423 -15.93 -13.35 -4.25
CA ALA A 423 -16.73 -14.51 -4.63
C ALA A 423 -16.01 -15.84 -4.36
N LEU A 424 -16.72 -16.87 -3.91
CA LEU A 424 -16.15 -18.24 -3.80
C LEU A 424 -15.83 -18.83 -5.18
N ALA A 425 -14.68 -19.50 -5.31
CA ALA A 425 -14.38 -20.36 -6.44
C ALA A 425 -15.34 -21.57 -6.45
N SER A 426 -16.03 -21.79 -7.57
CA SER A 426 -17.28 -22.57 -7.68
C SER A 426 -17.23 -24.10 -7.38
N THR A 427 -16.13 -24.65 -6.88
CA THR A 427 -15.85 -26.10 -6.85
C THR A 427 -16.16 -26.80 -5.51
N THR A 428 -16.56 -26.07 -4.46
CA THR A 428 -16.73 -26.64 -3.12
C THR A 428 -18.14 -27.15 -2.82
N VAL A 429 -18.25 -28.24 -2.04
CA VAL A 429 -19.54 -28.83 -1.60
C VAL A 429 -20.24 -27.95 -0.56
N ASP A 430 -19.48 -27.16 0.19
CA ASP A 430 -20.00 -26.10 1.06
C ASP A 430 -19.64 -24.75 0.43
N LYS A 431 -20.63 -23.87 0.22
CA LYS A 431 -20.46 -22.60 -0.51
C LYS A 431 -20.59 -21.40 0.42
N ARG A 432 -20.09 -21.53 1.65
CA ARG A 432 -20.15 -20.50 2.70
C ARG A 432 -18.78 -19.95 3.03
N PHE A 433 -18.68 -18.62 3.16
CA PHE A 433 -17.52 -17.95 3.75
C PHE A 433 -17.94 -16.68 4.50
N ILE A 434 -17.01 -16.13 5.28
CA ILE A 434 -17.20 -14.93 6.08
C ILE A 434 -16.10 -13.92 5.70
N LEU A 435 -16.45 -12.63 5.64
CA LEU A 435 -15.57 -11.51 5.27
C LEU A 435 -15.68 -10.38 6.31
N ASP A 436 -14.56 -9.79 6.70
CA ASP A 436 -14.48 -8.68 7.68
C ASP A 436 -13.24 -7.77 7.49
N ASP A 437 -13.20 -6.62 8.16
CA ASP A 437 -12.17 -5.55 8.15
C ASP A 437 -11.55 -5.27 6.77
N LEU A 438 -12.38 -4.95 5.77
CA LEU A 438 -11.93 -4.60 4.44
C LEU A 438 -11.28 -3.22 4.42
N THR A 439 -9.99 -3.18 4.15
CA THR A 439 -9.17 -1.98 4.03
C THR A 439 -8.58 -1.90 2.62
N VAL A 440 -8.60 -0.72 2.01
CA VAL A 440 -7.98 -0.45 0.70
C VAL A 440 -7.08 0.75 0.82
N ASP A 441 -5.81 0.55 0.49
CA ASP A 441 -4.74 1.53 0.67
C ASP A 441 -4.08 1.88 -0.65
N VAL A 442 -3.56 3.10 -0.78
CA VAL A 442 -2.67 3.44 -1.89
C VAL A 442 -1.34 2.74 -1.68
N HIS A 443 -0.85 2.07 -2.73
CA HIS A 443 0.45 1.42 -2.73
C HIS A 443 1.45 2.26 -3.55
N ASP A 444 2.43 2.83 -2.87
CA ASP A 444 3.51 3.60 -3.48
C ASP A 444 4.59 2.68 -4.08
N GLY A 445 4.60 2.57 -5.40
CA GLY A 445 5.63 1.84 -6.15
C GLY A 445 5.09 0.69 -7.01
N PRO A 446 5.97 0.07 -7.82
CA PRO A 446 5.63 -1.19 -8.48
C PRO A 446 5.34 -2.25 -7.42
N ILE A 447 4.25 -3.01 -7.61
CA ILE A 447 3.89 -4.11 -6.72
C ILE A 447 4.99 -5.17 -6.81
N ALA A 448 5.84 -5.21 -5.78
CA ALA A 448 6.82 -6.26 -5.61
C ALA A 448 6.10 -7.50 -5.06
N LEU A 449 5.56 -8.34 -5.95
CA LEU A 449 5.23 -9.70 -5.58
C LEU A 449 6.54 -10.34 -5.11
N THR A 450 6.65 -10.65 -3.84
CA THR A 450 7.78 -11.43 -3.34
C THR A 450 7.39 -12.89 -3.53
N PRO A 451 7.87 -13.58 -4.58
CA PRO A 451 7.56 -14.98 -4.75
C PRO A 451 8.09 -15.78 -3.56
N VAL A 452 7.20 -16.24 -2.69
CA VAL A 452 7.52 -17.30 -1.74
C VAL A 452 7.38 -18.60 -2.53
N ILE A 453 8.37 -19.49 -2.44
CA ILE A 453 8.25 -20.85 -2.95
C ILE A 453 8.29 -21.76 -1.73
N LEU A 454 7.12 -22.26 -1.35
CA LEU A 454 7.00 -23.33 -0.35
C LEU A 454 7.09 -24.66 -1.10
N ALA A 455 8.16 -25.40 -0.87
CA ALA A 455 8.21 -26.83 -1.19
C ALA A 455 8.08 -27.56 0.15
N ASP A 456 7.12 -28.47 0.29
CA ASP A 456 7.12 -29.41 1.42
C ASP A 456 8.45 -30.17 1.40
N ASP A 457 9.15 -30.22 2.55
CA ASP A 457 10.42 -30.93 2.70
C ASP A 457 10.26 -32.37 2.20
N ILE A 458 10.80 -32.67 1.01
CA ILE A 458 10.87 -34.04 0.50
C ILE A 458 12.02 -34.75 1.21
N THR A 459 11.79 -35.15 2.46
CA THR A 459 12.69 -36.07 3.16
C THR A 459 12.19 -37.50 3.00
N GLY A 460 12.92 -38.34 2.27
CA GLY A 460 12.75 -39.80 2.32
C GLY A 460 12.16 -40.51 1.10
N VAL A 461 12.55 -40.16 -0.12
CA VAL A 461 12.21 -40.98 -1.31
C VAL A 461 13.15 -42.20 -1.39
N ALA A 462 12.67 -43.37 -0.97
CA ALA A 462 13.33 -44.64 -1.20
C ALA A 462 12.74 -45.29 -2.46
N ALA A 463 13.47 -45.24 -3.58
CA ALA A 463 13.12 -45.97 -4.79
C ALA A 463 13.51 -47.45 -4.64
N ALA A 464 12.71 -48.22 -3.92
CA ALA A 464 12.77 -49.68 -3.99
C ALA A 464 12.01 -50.16 -5.24
N GLY A 465 12.69 -50.16 -6.40
CA GLY A 465 12.31 -50.97 -7.56
C GLY A 465 11.04 -50.57 -8.32
N VAL A 466 10.71 -49.28 -8.45
CA VAL A 466 9.57 -48.82 -9.29
C VAL A 466 10.10 -48.13 -10.55
N THR A 467 9.63 -48.59 -11.70
CA THR A 467 9.67 -47.91 -13.01
C THR A 467 8.94 -46.57 -12.94
N ASP A 468 9.53 -45.52 -13.50
CA ASP A 468 8.97 -44.18 -13.78
C ASP A 468 7.90 -43.69 -12.79
N ALA A 469 8.34 -42.97 -11.76
CA ALA A 469 7.44 -42.28 -10.83
C ALA A 469 7.45 -40.77 -11.11
N THR A 470 6.30 -40.23 -11.51
CA THR A 470 6.06 -38.79 -11.59
C THR A 470 5.74 -38.24 -10.19
N PHE A 471 6.51 -37.25 -9.75
CA PHE A 471 6.28 -36.54 -8.49
C PHE A 471 5.68 -35.16 -8.80
N THR A 472 4.56 -34.84 -8.16
CA THR A 472 3.92 -33.53 -8.29
C THR A 472 4.21 -32.72 -7.03
N TYR A 473 4.70 -31.50 -7.19
CA TYR A 473 4.84 -30.55 -6.08
C TYR A 473 4.07 -29.26 -6.39
N GLU A 474 3.43 -28.71 -5.38
CA GLU A 474 2.67 -27.47 -5.51
C GLU A 474 3.61 -26.29 -5.25
N VAL A 475 3.81 -25.42 -6.23
CA VAL A 475 4.57 -24.18 -6.06
C VAL A 475 3.58 -23.09 -5.69
N ARG A 476 3.41 -22.86 -4.38
CA ARG A 476 2.56 -21.79 -3.88
C ARG A 476 3.32 -20.47 -3.83
N ASN A 477 3.09 -19.66 -4.85
CA ASN A 477 3.19 -18.20 -4.76
C ASN A 477 1.75 -17.63 -4.77
N ASP A 478 1.57 -16.33 -4.60
CA ASP A 478 0.29 -15.59 -4.64
C ASP A 478 -0.65 -15.90 -5.83
N ASN A 479 -0.25 -16.72 -6.82
CA ASN A 479 -1.05 -17.18 -7.97
C ASN A 479 -1.14 -18.73 -8.13
N ASN A 480 -0.93 -19.54 -7.08
CA ASN A 480 -1.11 -21.02 -7.05
C ASN A 480 -0.71 -21.76 -8.35
N TYR A 481 0.57 -22.14 -8.49
CA TYR A 481 1.03 -22.96 -9.61
C TYR A 481 1.24 -24.41 -9.18
N THR A 482 0.77 -25.36 -9.98
CA THR A 482 1.12 -26.77 -9.80
C THR A 482 2.25 -27.12 -10.77
N ALA A 483 3.38 -27.57 -10.24
CA ALA A 483 4.51 -28.05 -11.03
C ALA A 483 4.62 -29.58 -10.90
N SER A 484 4.91 -30.26 -12.00
CA SER A 484 5.14 -31.70 -11.99
C SER A 484 6.55 -32.00 -12.48
N VAL A 485 7.21 -32.95 -11.82
CA VAL A 485 8.54 -33.44 -12.18
C VAL A 485 8.47 -34.94 -12.40
N GLU A 486 8.96 -35.37 -13.55
CA GLU A 486 9.17 -36.78 -13.86
C GLU A 486 10.59 -37.18 -13.50
N CYS A 487 10.73 -38.33 -12.82
CA CYS A 487 12.03 -38.94 -12.59
C CYS A 487 12.03 -40.38 -13.12
N ASP A 488 13.08 -40.73 -13.87
CA ASP A 488 13.26 -42.04 -14.50
C ASP A 488 13.93 -43.07 -13.58
N GLY A 489 13.85 -42.85 -12.26
CA GLY A 489 14.55 -43.66 -11.27
C GLY A 489 16.06 -43.39 -11.16
N THR A 490 16.65 -42.48 -11.96
CA THR A 490 18.07 -42.11 -11.88
C THR A 490 18.37 -40.61 -12.03
N VAL A 491 17.54 -39.83 -12.71
CA VAL A 491 17.73 -38.39 -12.94
C VAL A 491 16.38 -37.65 -13.02
N VAL A 492 16.39 -36.35 -12.74
CA VAL A 492 15.29 -35.43 -13.13
C VAL A 492 15.41 -35.19 -14.63
N THR A 493 14.46 -35.68 -15.42
CA THR A 493 14.53 -35.64 -16.89
C THR A 493 13.69 -34.53 -17.52
N ALA A 494 12.64 -34.09 -16.84
CA ALA A 494 11.79 -32.97 -17.27
C ALA A 494 10.99 -32.37 -16.10
N ALA A 495 10.67 -31.07 -16.23
CA ALA A 495 9.73 -30.37 -15.37
C ALA A 495 8.71 -29.65 -16.27
N SER A 496 7.44 -29.68 -15.89
CA SER A 496 6.37 -28.98 -16.62
C SER A 496 5.46 -28.21 -15.68
N VAL A 497 4.96 -27.07 -16.16
CA VAL A 497 3.99 -26.23 -15.45
C VAL A 497 2.81 -26.00 -16.38
N GLU A 498 1.62 -26.42 -15.95
CA GLU A 498 0.38 -26.09 -16.65
C GLU A 498 -0.03 -24.64 -16.36
N ASN A 499 -0.54 -23.93 -17.38
CA ASN A 499 -1.13 -22.58 -17.30
C ASN A 499 -0.18 -21.42 -16.93
N ALA A 500 1.11 -21.51 -17.26
CA ALA A 500 2.03 -20.37 -17.09
C ALA A 500 1.74 -19.24 -18.11
N THR A 501 1.42 -18.04 -17.62
CA THR A 501 1.26 -16.81 -18.44
C THR A 501 2.59 -16.05 -18.66
N LYS A 502 3.68 -16.49 -18.03
CA LYS A 502 5.05 -15.93 -18.16
C LYS A 502 6.06 -17.03 -18.52
N THR A 503 7.15 -16.67 -19.21
CA THR A 503 8.18 -17.62 -19.65
C THR A 503 9.06 -18.06 -18.47
N ILE A 504 9.03 -19.34 -18.12
CA ILE A 504 9.87 -19.94 -17.07
C ILE A 504 10.99 -20.76 -17.75
N THR A 505 12.22 -20.67 -17.23
CA THR A 505 13.34 -21.49 -17.71
C THR A 505 13.80 -22.44 -16.60
N TYR A 506 14.00 -23.69 -16.98
CA TYR A 506 14.55 -24.73 -16.12
C TYR A 506 15.98 -25.01 -16.50
N SER A 507 16.84 -25.16 -15.49
CA SER A 507 18.16 -25.74 -15.67
C SER A 507 18.35 -26.85 -14.65
N VAL A 508 18.78 -28.01 -15.14
CA VAL A 508 19.05 -29.19 -14.35
C VAL A 508 20.55 -29.44 -14.42
N SER A 509 21.18 -29.69 -13.28
CA SER A 509 22.60 -30.06 -13.26
C SER A 509 22.82 -31.46 -13.82
N GLU A 510 23.92 -31.66 -14.54
CA GLU A 510 24.48 -33.01 -14.64
C GLU A 510 24.79 -33.55 -13.24
N ASN A 511 24.47 -34.82 -13.02
CA ASN A 511 24.74 -35.49 -11.75
C ASN A 511 26.25 -35.57 -11.54
N THR A 512 26.78 -34.87 -10.53
CA THR A 512 28.20 -34.98 -10.19
C THR A 512 28.41 -36.28 -9.44
N ASP A 513 28.70 -37.36 -10.18
CA ASP A 513 29.03 -38.66 -9.61
C ASP A 513 30.42 -38.63 -8.98
N THR A 514 30.54 -38.02 -7.80
CA THR A 514 31.75 -38.07 -6.98
C THR A 514 31.60 -39.16 -5.94
N ALA A 515 31.72 -40.42 -6.39
CA ALA A 515 32.01 -41.65 -5.63
C ALA A 515 31.20 -41.99 -4.34
N ASN A 516 30.41 -41.09 -3.76
CA ASN A 516 29.81 -41.23 -2.44
C ASN A 516 28.47 -40.47 -2.24
N ASP A 517 28.05 -39.55 -3.13
CA ASP A 517 26.76 -38.84 -3.05
C ASP A 517 26.21 -38.54 -4.46
N ARG A 518 24.93 -38.87 -4.72
CA ARG A 518 24.21 -38.43 -5.93
C ARG A 518 23.39 -37.19 -5.58
N SER A 519 24.02 -36.04 -5.75
CA SER A 519 23.39 -34.74 -5.55
C SER A 519 23.27 -34.02 -6.90
N GLY A 520 22.05 -33.63 -7.25
CA GLY A 520 21.76 -32.74 -8.37
C GLY A 520 21.06 -31.48 -7.88
N TRP A 521 20.86 -30.53 -8.77
CA TRP A 521 20.02 -29.38 -8.53
C TRP A 521 19.11 -29.09 -9.71
N ILE A 522 17.93 -28.57 -9.40
CA ILE A 522 17.05 -27.92 -10.36
C ILE A 522 17.05 -26.44 -10.01
N THR A 523 17.39 -25.59 -10.96
CA THR A 523 17.20 -24.15 -10.83
C THR A 523 16.00 -23.76 -11.68
N ILE A 524 14.96 -23.29 -11.00
CA ILE A 524 13.77 -22.72 -11.62
C ILE A 524 14.01 -21.22 -11.68
N THR A 525 14.06 -20.66 -12.89
CA THR A 525 14.25 -19.22 -13.11
C THR A 525 12.99 -18.62 -13.69
N LEU A 526 12.47 -17.60 -13.01
CA LEU A 526 11.44 -16.73 -13.55
C LEU A 526 12.16 -15.71 -14.45
N ASN A 527 11.85 -15.69 -15.75
CA ASN A 527 12.46 -14.73 -16.67
C ASN A 527 11.77 -13.36 -16.54
N ASP A 528 12.08 -12.66 -15.45
CA ASP A 528 11.72 -11.26 -15.20
C ASP A 528 13.00 -10.38 -15.23
N PRO A 529 12.87 -9.04 -15.15
CA PRO A 529 14.03 -8.12 -15.21
C PRO A 529 15.07 -8.35 -14.11
N GLU A 530 14.70 -8.96 -12.98
CA GLU A 530 15.57 -9.22 -11.85
C GLU A 530 16.12 -10.67 -11.86
N SER A 531 15.53 -11.55 -12.66
CA SER A 531 15.91 -12.96 -12.88
C SER A 531 16.06 -13.75 -11.58
N ILE A 532 14.99 -13.76 -10.78
CA ILE A 532 14.95 -14.50 -9.51
C ILE A 532 14.95 -16.01 -9.79
N SER A 533 15.81 -16.74 -9.08
CA SER A 533 15.97 -18.18 -9.23
C SER A 533 15.86 -18.92 -7.91
N LEU A 534 15.16 -20.05 -7.90
CA LEU A 534 15.18 -21.01 -6.81
C LEU A 534 15.99 -22.22 -7.22
N LYS A 535 16.99 -22.55 -6.40
CA LYS A 535 17.77 -23.76 -6.53
C LYS A 535 17.26 -24.81 -5.55
N VAL A 536 16.58 -25.83 -6.05
CA VAL A 536 16.18 -27.00 -5.27
C VAL A 536 17.32 -28.00 -5.32
N ILE A 537 17.83 -28.38 -4.14
CA ILE A 537 18.83 -29.43 -4.01
C ILE A 537 18.11 -30.76 -3.93
N VAL A 538 18.45 -31.67 -4.84
CA VAL A 538 17.88 -33.03 -4.87
C VAL A 538 19.01 -33.99 -4.51
N SER A 539 18.86 -34.71 -3.40
CA SER A 539 19.82 -35.71 -2.94
C SER A 539 19.17 -37.09 -2.86
N GLN A 540 19.80 -38.09 -3.45
CA GLN A 540 19.42 -39.49 -3.28
C GLN A 540 20.23 -40.12 -2.14
N ASN A 541 19.58 -40.93 -1.29
CA ASN A 541 20.30 -41.73 -0.30
C ASN A 541 21.33 -42.65 -0.97
N LYS A 542 22.45 -42.84 -0.27
CA LYS A 542 23.66 -43.56 -0.69
C LYS A 542 23.37 -44.78 -1.56
N LYS A 543 23.93 -44.81 -2.77
CA LYS A 543 24.07 -46.03 -3.56
C LYS A 543 24.92 -46.99 -2.75
N ILE A 544 24.43 -48.20 -2.47
CA ILE A 544 25.24 -49.28 -1.91
C ILE A 544 26.36 -49.54 -2.91
N VAL A 545 27.59 -49.15 -2.54
CA VAL A 545 28.79 -49.35 -3.34
C VAL A 545 29.02 -50.85 -3.38
N ALA A 546 29.04 -51.43 -4.59
CA ALA A 546 29.55 -52.78 -4.78
C ALA A 546 30.99 -52.80 -4.27
N GLY A 547 31.24 -53.43 -3.12
CA GLY A 547 32.59 -53.79 -2.76
C GLY A 547 33.15 -54.72 -3.82
N THR A 548 34.47 -54.75 -3.96
CA THR A 548 35.14 -55.56 -4.99
C THR A 548 34.80 -57.04 -4.87
N GLY A 549 34.46 -57.52 -3.66
CA GLY A 549 34.04 -58.90 -3.40
C GLY A 549 32.55 -59.09 -3.10
N LYS A 550 32.14 -60.35 -3.06
CA LYS A 550 30.78 -60.81 -2.73
C LYS A 550 30.82 -62.07 -1.86
N TYR A 551 29.81 -62.27 -1.04
CA TYR A 551 29.60 -63.53 -0.34
C TYR A 551 28.69 -64.43 -1.18
N VAL A 552 29.23 -65.55 -1.64
CA VAL A 552 28.58 -66.51 -2.55
C VAL A 552 28.10 -67.73 -1.77
N PRO A 553 26.87 -68.23 -1.96
CA PRO A 553 26.38 -69.40 -1.26
C PRO A 553 27.24 -70.64 -1.56
N VAL A 554 27.53 -71.44 -0.52
CA VAL A 554 28.27 -72.70 -0.65
C VAL A 554 27.32 -73.82 -1.06
N GLU A 555 27.56 -74.41 -2.23
CA GLU A 555 26.69 -75.44 -2.82
C GLU A 555 27.35 -76.84 -2.90
N ALA A 556 28.58 -77.00 -2.38
CA ALA A 556 29.32 -78.26 -2.38
C ALA A 556 30.28 -78.36 -1.18
N ASN A 557 30.75 -79.58 -0.90
CA ASN A 557 31.71 -79.83 0.18
C ASN A 557 33.10 -79.26 -0.17
N GLN A 558 33.82 -78.75 0.84
CA GLN A 558 35.14 -78.13 0.66
C GLN A 558 36.25 -79.01 1.27
N GLU A 559 37.42 -79.05 0.64
CA GLU A 559 38.62 -79.70 1.20
C GLU A 559 39.15 -78.94 2.43
N ASP A 560 39.01 -77.61 2.43
CA ASP A 560 39.32 -76.72 3.54
C ASP A 560 38.22 -75.66 3.69
N TRP A 561 37.72 -75.50 4.92
CA TRP A 561 36.66 -74.54 5.26
C TRP A 561 37.21 -73.25 5.89
N SER A 562 38.53 -73.06 5.92
CA SER A 562 39.14 -71.84 6.45
C SER A 562 38.81 -70.63 5.56
N GLY A 563 38.44 -69.50 6.16
CA GLY A 563 38.11 -68.28 5.42
C GLY A 563 37.02 -67.43 6.07
N LYS A 564 36.57 -66.41 5.34
CA LYS A 564 35.54 -65.46 5.78
C LYS A 564 34.17 -65.88 5.22
N TYR A 565 33.17 -66.02 6.10
CA TYR A 565 31.83 -66.51 5.75
C TYR A 565 30.73 -65.71 6.45
N ILE A 566 29.57 -65.54 5.82
CA ILE A 566 28.33 -65.14 6.50
C ILE A 566 27.46 -66.38 6.71
N ILE A 567 26.93 -66.55 7.91
CA ILE A 567 26.02 -67.65 8.27
C ILE A 567 24.59 -67.13 8.19
N GLY A 568 23.72 -67.75 7.39
CA GLY A 568 22.34 -67.29 7.21
C GLY A 568 21.34 -68.42 6.96
N TYR A 569 20.08 -68.07 6.75
CA TYR A 569 19.06 -68.97 6.19
C TYR A 569 18.06 -68.17 5.33
N LYS A 570 17.37 -68.88 4.43
CA LYS A 570 16.34 -68.30 3.56
C LYS A 570 14.97 -68.32 4.24
N ALA A 571 14.40 -67.14 4.50
CA ALA A 571 13.04 -66.95 4.99
C ALA A 571 12.10 -66.54 3.83
N SER A 572 10.79 -66.55 4.08
CA SER A 572 9.79 -66.07 3.10
C SER A 572 9.93 -64.58 2.77
N SER A 573 10.48 -63.79 3.70
CA SER A 573 10.66 -62.34 3.58
C SER A 573 12.06 -61.93 3.07
N GLY A 574 12.94 -62.89 2.76
CA GLY A 574 14.33 -62.61 2.38
C GLY A 574 15.36 -63.49 3.09
N VAL A 575 16.63 -63.10 3.01
CA VAL A 575 17.72 -63.77 3.75
C VAL A 575 17.84 -63.15 5.14
N ARG A 576 18.01 -64.01 6.15
CA ARG A 576 18.36 -63.58 7.51
C ARG A 576 19.71 -64.15 7.89
N ILE A 577 20.54 -63.35 8.53
CA ILE A 577 21.91 -63.72 8.88
C ILE A 577 22.11 -63.77 10.39
N LEU A 578 23.07 -64.56 10.81
CA LEU A 578 23.57 -64.62 12.17
C LEU A 578 24.27 -63.30 12.47
N THR A 579 23.79 -62.54 13.46
CA THR A 579 24.37 -61.21 13.73
C THR A 579 25.74 -61.30 14.38
N GLY A 580 26.01 -62.40 15.11
CA GLY A 580 27.22 -62.54 15.90
C GLY A 580 27.40 -61.46 16.98
N ALA A 581 26.35 -60.66 17.25
CA ALA A 581 26.32 -59.50 18.12
C ALA A 581 25.14 -59.57 19.11
N ASN A 582 25.37 -59.15 20.35
CA ASN A 582 24.61 -59.29 21.60
C ASN A 582 24.87 -60.60 22.36
N SER A 583 25.73 -60.52 23.39
CA SER A 583 26.00 -61.60 24.35
C SER A 583 24.71 -62.06 25.06
N GLY A 584 24.33 -63.32 24.85
CA GLY A 584 23.17 -63.92 25.50
C GLY A 584 23.08 -65.42 25.25
N ASN A 585 22.09 -66.07 25.87
CA ASN A 585 21.82 -67.50 25.75
C ASN A 585 21.41 -67.96 24.32
N TYR A 586 21.17 -67.05 23.37
CA TYR A 586 20.77 -67.39 22.00
C TYR A 586 21.48 -66.47 21.03
N ALA A 587 21.89 -67.00 19.88
CA ALA A 587 22.43 -66.17 18.83
C ALA A 587 21.29 -65.54 18.02
N ASN A 588 21.25 -64.21 18.01
CA ASN A 588 20.20 -63.44 17.34
C ASN A 588 20.40 -63.43 15.82
N MET A 589 19.31 -63.12 15.14
CA MET A 589 19.23 -62.99 13.69
C MET A 589 19.02 -61.53 13.31
N SER A 590 19.43 -61.14 12.11
CA SER A 590 19.03 -59.86 11.52
C SER A 590 17.50 -59.80 11.37
N ASP A 591 16.96 -58.57 11.36
CA ASP A 591 15.53 -58.35 11.10
C ASP A 591 15.15 -58.78 9.68
N ALA A 592 13.86 -59.11 9.49
CA ALA A 592 13.38 -59.66 8.23
C ALA A 592 13.37 -58.57 7.17
N GLY A 593 14.18 -58.75 6.12
CA GLY A 593 14.16 -57.88 4.95
C GLY A 593 15.28 -56.83 4.92
N ASP A 594 15.94 -56.58 6.05
CA ASP A 594 17.07 -55.63 6.16
C ASP A 594 18.22 -55.97 5.22
N PHE A 595 18.40 -57.26 4.92
CA PHE A 595 19.47 -57.73 4.04
C PHE A 595 19.10 -57.77 2.56
N ASN A 596 17.82 -57.60 2.20
CA ASN A 596 17.38 -57.69 0.80
C ASN A 596 18.04 -56.60 -0.07
N GLN A 597 18.31 -55.43 0.50
CA GLN A 597 19.01 -54.34 -0.19
C GLN A 597 20.47 -54.66 -0.53
N TYR A 598 21.06 -55.66 0.13
CA TYR A 598 22.44 -56.09 -0.11
C TYR A 598 22.54 -57.36 -0.98
N MET A 599 21.41 -57.89 -1.46
CA MET A 599 21.39 -59.09 -2.30
C MET A 599 21.67 -58.74 -3.77
N ASP A 600 22.61 -59.46 -4.39
CA ASP A 600 22.86 -59.48 -5.84
C ASP A 600 22.61 -60.90 -6.37
N GLY A 601 21.37 -61.13 -6.81
CA GLY A 601 20.85 -62.48 -7.06
C GLY A 601 20.80 -63.29 -5.76
N ASP A 602 21.45 -64.45 -5.75
CA ASP A 602 21.63 -65.26 -4.54
C ASP A 602 22.88 -64.89 -3.73
N ASN A 603 23.66 -63.88 -4.15
CA ASN A 603 24.87 -63.43 -3.44
C ASN A 603 24.57 -62.27 -2.49
N ILE A 604 25.45 -62.05 -1.50
CA ILE A 604 25.44 -60.84 -0.67
C ILE A 604 26.62 -59.95 -1.08
N VAL A 605 26.36 -58.69 -1.40
CA VAL A 605 27.41 -57.71 -1.73
C VAL A 605 28.27 -57.47 -0.48
N SER A 606 29.59 -57.58 -0.60
CA SER A 606 30.49 -57.20 0.50
C SER A 606 30.62 -55.69 0.57
N ASN A 607 30.37 -55.12 1.74
CA ASN A 607 30.57 -53.71 2.06
C ASN A 607 30.67 -53.54 3.58
N VAL A 608 30.85 -52.31 4.04
CA VAL A 608 30.98 -51.99 5.48
C VAL A 608 29.78 -52.44 6.32
N ASP A 609 28.58 -52.50 5.76
CA ASP A 609 27.33 -52.85 6.46
C ASP A 609 27.08 -54.37 6.46
N THR A 610 27.61 -55.12 5.50
CA THR A 610 27.49 -56.59 5.45
C THR A 610 28.68 -57.30 6.10
N ASP A 611 29.87 -56.72 6.02
CA ASP A 611 31.11 -57.30 6.53
C ASP A 611 31.17 -57.41 8.06
N ILE A 612 30.39 -56.59 8.78
CA ILE A 612 30.28 -56.66 10.25
C ILE A 612 29.67 -57.98 10.75
N TYR A 613 28.95 -58.70 9.89
CA TYR A 613 28.31 -59.98 10.22
C TYR A 613 29.10 -61.19 9.72
N ALA A 614 30.24 -60.96 9.09
CA ALA A 614 31.09 -62.05 8.63
C ALA A 614 31.82 -62.70 9.81
N CYS A 615 31.82 -64.02 9.81
CA CYS A 615 32.59 -64.84 10.73
C CYS A 615 33.83 -65.41 10.02
N THR A 616 34.94 -65.52 10.75
CA THR A 616 36.18 -66.13 10.27
C THR A 616 36.28 -67.56 10.78
N PHE A 617 36.50 -68.51 9.87
CA PHE A 617 36.64 -69.92 10.15
C PHE A 617 38.13 -70.25 10.15
N GLU A 618 38.63 -70.79 11.25
CA GLU A 618 40.05 -71.09 11.46
C GLU A 618 40.22 -72.59 11.75
N LYS A 619 41.16 -73.24 11.06
CA LYS A 619 41.40 -74.68 11.21
C LYS A 619 42.02 -75.00 12.57
N THR A 620 41.50 -76.01 13.25
CA THR A 620 42.03 -76.53 14.51
C THR A 620 42.43 -78.01 14.38
N VAL A 621 42.93 -78.61 15.46
CA VAL A 621 43.32 -80.03 15.48
C VAL A 621 42.11 -80.96 15.27
N ASN A 622 40.90 -80.56 15.71
CA ASN A 622 39.71 -81.42 15.65
C ASN A 622 38.63 -80.94 14.66
N GLY A 623 38.83 -79.81 13.98
CA GLY A 623 37.83 -79.22 13.07
C GLY A 623 38.14 -77.77 12.77
N TYR A 624 37.19 -76.87 13.04
CA TYR A 624 37.31 -75.43 12.86
C TYR A 624 36.75 -74.66 14.06
N SER A 625 37.40 -73.55 14.41
CA SER A 625 36.84 -72.51 15.27
C SER A 625 36.18 -71.43 14.43
N ILE A 626 35.03 -70.92 14.88
CA ILE A 626 34.26 -69.90 14.15
C ILE A 626 34.25 -68.62 14.99
N HIS A 627 34.89 -67.56 14.51
CA HIS A 627 35.00 -66.26 15.17
C HIS A 627 34.07 -65.23 14.53
N CYS A 628 33.10 -64.69 15.29
CA CYS A 628 32.19 -63.63 14.85
C CYS A 628 32.40 -62.36 15.70
N ALA A 629 31.59 -61.30 15.48
CA ALA A 629 31.77 -59.98 16.12
C ALA A 629 31.96 -60.02 17.66
N ASP A 630 31.15 -60.80 18.40
CA ASP A 630 31.25 -60.92 19.87
C ASP A 630 32.12 -62.10 20.36
N GLY A 631 32.85 -62.77 19.47
CA GLY A 631 33.80 -63.85 19.81
C GLY A 631 33.52 -65.19 19.13
N TYR A 632 34.16 -66.25 19.64
CA TYR A 632 34.07 -67.61 19.11
C TYR A 632 32.74 -68.27 19.43
N ILE A 633 32.09 -68.88 18.43
CA ILE A 633 30.87 -69.68 18.61
C ILE A 633 31.21 -70.99 19.31
N GLY A 634 30.59 -71.26 20.45
CA GLY A 634 30.67 -72.50 21.19
C GLY A 634 29.31 -73.04 21.62
N TYR A 635 29.33 -74.26 22.17
CA TYR A 635 28.15 -74.93 22.71
C TYR A 635 28.33 -75.25 24.20
N THR A 636 27.46 -74.69 25.05
CA THR A 636 27.43 -75.02 26.48
C THR A 636 26.54 -76.24 26.71
N SER A 637 27.09 -77.33 27.22
CA SER A 637 26.30 -78.47 27.69
C SER A 637 26.58 -78.72 29.16
N THR A 638 25.62 -78.47 30.05
CA THR A 638 25.57 -79.18 31.34
C THR A 638 24.55 -80.30 31.21
N ALA A 639 24.88 -81.49 31.70
CA ALA A 639 24.07 -82.71 31.58
C ALA A 639 22.63 -82.59 32.15
N THR A 640 22.29 -81.47 32.78
CA THR A 640 21.01 -81.21 33.45
C THR A 640 20.22 -80.00 32.90
N SER A 641 20.74 -79.22 31.93
CA SER A 641 19.99 -78.10 31.34
C SER A 641 19.49 -78.42 29.92
N LYS A 642 18.19 -78.21 29.67
CA LYS A 642 17.50 -78.45 28.38
C LYS A 642 17.84 -77.40 27.30
N ASN A 643 18.99 -76.73 27.41
CA ASN A 643 19.26 -75.51 26.67
C ASN A 643 20.07 -75.81 25.40
N ASN A 644 19.55 -75.42 24.24
CA ASN A 644 20.14 -75.64 22.91
C ASN A 644 20.99 -74.44 22.47
N ASN A 645 21.66 -73.80 23.42
CA ASN A 645 22.15 -72.43 23.29
C ASN A 645 23.50 -72.38 22.59
N LEU A 646 23.70 -71.38 21.72
CA LEU A 646 25.03 -71.01 21.23
C LEU A 646 25.59 -69.93 22.14
N TRP A 647 26.89 -70.02 22.44
CA TRP A 647 27.58 -69.07 23.30
C TRP A 647 28.77 -68.44 22.57
N PHE A 648 29.01 -67.16 22.80
CA PHE A 648 30.12 -66.40 22.21
C PHE A 648 31.15 -66.06 23.28
N SER A 649 32.42 -66.41 23.05
CA SER A 649 33.52 -66.14 23.97
C SER A 649 34.73 -65.61 23.20
N PRO A 650 35.42 -64.55 23.66
CA PRO A 650 36.65 -64.08 23.02
C PRO A 650 37.84 -65.02 23.25
N ASN A 651 37.75 -65.96 24.19
CA ASN A 651 38.84 -66.89 24.51
C ASN A 651 38.50 -68.31 24.04
N ILE A 652 39.46 -68.94 23.36
CA ILE A 652 39.36 -70.32 22.88
C ILE A 652 40.16 -71.25 23.79
N VAL A 653 39.51 -72.18 24.49
CA VAL A 653 40.15 -73.28 25.24
C VAL A 653 39.10 -74.34 25.62
N GLU A 654 38.72 -75.22 24.68
CA GLU A 654 38.07 -76.56 24.84
C GLU A 654 37.49 -77.00 23.48
N LYS A 655 37.22 -78.31 23.29
CA LYS A 655 36.46 -78.87 22.13
C LYS A 655 35.04 -78.29 21.96
N GLN A 656 34.53 -77.53 22.94
CA GLN A 656 33.20 -76.90 22.90
C GLN A 656 33.08 -75.79 21.84
N TYR A 657 34.20 -75.20 21.42
CA TYR A 657 34.27 -74.15 20.39
C TYR A 657 34.75 -74.66 19.02
N GLU A 658 34.99 -75.97 18.91
CA GLU A 658 35.41 -76.61 17.67
C GLU A 658 34.21 -77.26 16.98
N TRP A 659 34.13 -77.09 15.66
CA TRP A 659 33.04 -77.55 14.82
C TRP A 659 33.59 -78.33 13.63
N THR A 660 32.95 -79.45 13.28
CA THR A 660 33.12 -80.10 11.99
C THR A 660 32.09 -79.52 11.03
N ILE A 661 32.54 -79.14 9.83
CA ILE A 661 31.69 -78.56 8.79
C ILE A 661 31.69 -79.51 7.60
N SER A 662 30.49 -79.80 7.09
CA SER A 662 30.34 -80.64 5.90
C SER A 662 29.16 -80.17 5.06
N TYR A 663 29.17 -80.54 3.80
CA TYR A 663 28.04 -80.34 2.90
C TYR A 663 27.59 -81.68 2.33
N SER A 664 26.28 -81.93 2.38
CA SER A 664 25.65 -83.05 1.66
C SER A 664 24.56 -82.53 0.72
N LYS A 665 23.42 -82.11 1.27
CA LYS A 665 22.34 -81.38 0.59
C LYS A 665 22.16 -79.95 1.11
N CYS A 666 22.62 -79.71 2.34
CA CYS A 666 22.70 -78.43 3.01
C CYS A 666 23.98 -78.42 3.87
N VAL A 667 24.37 -77.26 4.38
CA VAL A 667 25.52 -77.14 5.28
C VAL A 667 25.16 -77.71 6.65
N GLU A 668 26.01 -78.57 7.19
CA GLU A 668 25.94 -79.05 8.56
C GLU A 668 27.17 -78.58 9.35
N ILE A 669 26.94 -77.74 10.36
CA ILE A 669 27.96 -77.26 11.31
C ILE A 669 27.73 -77.98 12.65
N GLN A 670 28.51 -79.03 12.91
CA GLN A 670 28.32 -79.95 14.02
C GLN A 670 29.40 -79.77 15.09
N ASN A 671 29.01 -79.73 16.36
CA ASN A 671 29.97 -79.50 17.44
C ASN A 671 30.85 -80.75 17.68
N VAL A 672 32.16 -80.55 17.86
CA VAL A 672 33.12 -81.64 18.10
C VAL A 672 32.90 -82.30 19.46
N TYR A 673 32.60 -81.52 20.50
CA TYR A 673 32.37 -82.06 21.84
C TYR A 673 31.01 -82.78 21.95
N ASN A 674 29.97 -82.27 21.28
CA ASN A 674 28.64 -82.88 21.26
C ASN A 674 28.14 -83.12 19.83
N THR A 675 28.48 -84.28 19.28
CA THR A 675 28.16 -84.67 17.89
C THR A 675 26.66 -84.80 17.60
N LYS A 676 25.76 -84.75 18.60
CA LYS A 676 24.32 -84.71 18.34
C LYS A 676 23.80 -83.29 18.07
N ARG A 677 24.65 -82.26 18.18
CA ARG A 677 24.25 -80.84 18.12
C ARG A 677 24.78 -80.20 16.85
N ILE A 678 23.85 -79.72 16.03
CA ILE A 678 24.11 -79.03 14.77
C ILE A 678 23.49 -77.63 14.87
N ILE A 679 24.18 -76.62 14.34
CA ILE A 679 23.63 -75.26 14.25
C ILE A 679 22.47 -75.27 13.25
N TRP A 680 21.27 -74.91 13.72
CA TRP A 680 20.10 -74.67 12.87
C TRP A 680 19.42 -73.34 13.21
N ALA A 681 18.64 -72.80 12.28
CA ALA A 681 17.82 -71.60 12.47
C ALA A 681 16.37 -71.94 12.86
N ASN A 682 15.76 -71.12 13.71
CA ASN A 682 14.34 -71.21 14.07
C ASN A 682 13.61 -69.93 13.65
N ALA A 683 12.82 -70.02 12.57
CA ALA A 683 12.06 -68.90 12.02
C ALA A 683 10.95 -68.39 12.95
N SER A 684 10.40 -69.22 13.83
CA SER A 684 9.32 -68.81 14.75
C SER A 684 9.83 -68.07 15.99
N ALA A 685 11.09 -68.28 16.37
CA ALA A 685 11.72 -67.66 17.53
C ALA A 685 12.88 -66.72 17.18
N ASN A 686 13.09 -66.43 15.88
CA ASN A 686 14.14 -65.57 15.32
C ASN A 686 15.52 -65.78 15.98
N ARG A 687 16.04 -67.01 15.96
CA ARG A 687 17.34 -67.36 16.58
C ARG A 687 18.06 -68.52 15.92
N PHE A 688 19.38 -68.56 16.06
CA PHE A 688 20.21 -69.76 15.84
C PHE A 688 20.49 -70.51 17.15
N ALA A 689 20.49 -71.84 17.08
CA ALA A 689 20.70 -72.72 18.23
C ALA A 689 21.27 -74.08 17.81
N GLY A 690 21.88 -74.80 18.76
CA GLY A 690 22.36 -76.18 18.60
C GLY A 690 21.24 -77.21 18.77
N TYR A 691 20.53 -77.55 17.70
CA TYR A 691 19.41 -78.51 17.76
C TYR A 691 19.86 -79.95 17.48
N THR A 692 19.13 -80.92 18.03
CA THR A 692 19.30 -82.37 17.77
C THR A 692 18.41 -82.90 16.66
N SER A 693 17.49 -82.07 16.16
CA SER A 693 16.58 -82.38 15.06
C SER A 693 16.56 -81.22 14.08
N LYS A 694 16.35 -81.52 12.80
CA LYS A 694 16.33 -80.54 11.71
C LYS A 694 15.31 -79.43 12.02
N GLN A 695 15.74 -78.18 11.90
CA GLN A 695 14.88 -76.99 11.92
C GLN A 695 14.89 -76.37 10.52
N GLN A 696 15.22 -75.08 10.39
CA GLN A 696 15.48 -74.42 9.10
C GLN A 696 16.96 -74.58 8.73
N GLU A 697 17.20 -74.91 7.45
CA GLU A 697 18.53 -75.21 6.93
C GLU A 697 19.42 -73.96 6.89
N VAL A 698 20.67 -74.11 7.32
CA VAL A 698 21.66 -73.03 7.31
C VAL A 698 22.36 -72.97 5.95
N ILE A 699 22.59 -71.75 5.49
CA ILE A 699 23.35 -71.41 4.29
C ILE A 699 24.63 -70.71 4.76
N LEU A 700 25.78 -71.14 4.23
CA LEU A 700 27.03 -70.40 4.36
C LEU A 700 27.27 -69.62 3.07
N TYR A 701 27.58 -68.34 3.20
CA TYR A 701 28.03 -67.49 2.11
C TYR A 701 29.52 -67.23 2.26
N LYS A 702 30.35 -67.77 1.35
CA LYS A 702 31.81 -67.61 1.38
C LYS A 702 32.20 -66.31 0.70
N TYR A 703 33.06 -65.53 1.34
CA TYR A 703 33.65 -64.34 0.72
C TYR A 703 34.51 -64.72 -0.49
N MET A 704 34.28 -64.03 -1.60
CA MET A 704 35.04 -64.13 -2.85
C MET A 704 35.41 -62.70 -3.25
N GLU A 705 36.70 -62.45 -3.46
CA GLU A 705 37.21 -61.17 -3.98
C GLU A 705 36.81 -60.88 -5.43
#